data_AF-A0A6B3PI09-F1
#
_entry.id   AF-A0A6B3PI09-F1
#
_cell.length_a   1.000
_cell.length_b   1.000
_cell.length_c   1.000
_cell.angle_alpha   90.00
_cell.angle_beta   90.00
_cell.angle_gamma   90.00
#
_symmetry.space_group_name_H-M   'P 1'
#
loop_
_entity.id
_entity.type
_entity.pdbx_description
1 polymer ?
#
loop_
_entity_poly.entity_id
_entity_poly.type
_entity_poly.pdbx_seq_one_letter_code
_entity_poly.pdbx_strand_id
1 'polypeptide(L)'
;MREEPGYHILIFAGHSCSKEDGSIGWIYLNERDKLSIKEFKNSLRYAIDNGLQLAIFNSCDGLGLANQLAKLGLSRIIVMREPVPDLVAVKFLEYFFAEFANNQSLFKSMRIARERLEHFESEYPGAMWLPTLCIQETALSHPLSWQQLISSNLWQKVINKFKLPLGLTTGILLVILGINLVKNQFTETKVIGIQPAILQNISQGEKLLISSEKNPAKEEGIEKFYNGNFAQAIAQFRQSLQVKKNDPETLIYLNNAIAQQKSDTNIGQKIEIAVSVPISQESDISQEILRGVAQAQSEFNCGLPEISLAIKDTENQLNCSGSFNGKFLKVTIADDEYLPETAEKIAQTLVAKEEIIAVIGHSSSDMTLQAGEIYNKAELVVISPTSTSILLKNFGKFVLRVAPNDHLAAQTLWNYLERQNWADKKIAVAYIPGNIYSQSLTKEFNKLLPEKFVYKCNISSGNFSASDCVEEAQNRGAEIMFLVPATDRTLSNVIGIINNAKGLKLLGGDSIYNPRVLKDAGQQADRANLTLAIPWHRHPNSQFSQTAQKFWNAEINWRTAKSYDATKTIIKAVDEMMGNYSRKQLQRILSNPNFSLEGVTGKIRFSESGDRQFIEKDKPVLVQVKPNVKSGKYEFVILEQ
;
A
#
# COMPACT_ATOMS: atom_id res chain seq x y z
N MET A 1 13.22 23.67 26.81
CA MET A 1 12.73 22.28 26.93
C MET A 1 11.29 22.28 26.47
N ARG A 2 11.00 21.78 25.26
CA ARG A 2 9.63 21.57 24.78
C ARG A 2 9.25 20.16 25.22
N GLU A 3 8.28 20.04 26.11
CA GLU A 3 7.73 18.75 26.57
C GLU A 3 6.98 18.07 25.42
N GLU A 4 7.13 16.74 25.29
CA GLU A 4 6.49 15.93 24.26
C GLU A 4 4.95 15.90 24.44
N PRO A 5 4.17 15.85 23.34
CA PRO A 5 2.72 15.74 23.42
C PRO A 5 2.31 14.36 23.95
N GLY A 6 1.67 14.32 25.13
CA GLY A 6 1.11 13.09 25.70
C GLY A 6 -0.09 12.52 24.91
N TYR A 7 -0.46 11.28 25.22
CA TYR A 7 -1.55 10.54 24.55
C TYR A 7 -2.82 10.55 25.39
N HIS A 8 -3.99 10.77 24.79
CA HIS A 8 -5.27 10.82 25.51
C HIS A 8 -6.09 9.52 25.45
N ILE A 9 -5.95 8.74 24.36
CA ILE A 9 -6.62 7.45 24.16
C ILE A 9 -5.58 6.42 23.70
N LEU A 10 -5.61 5.23 24.29
CA LEU A 10 -4.87 4.05 23.84
C LEU A 10 -5.85 3.09 23.18
N ILE A 11 -5.56 2.61 21.97
CA ILE A 11 -6.41 1.63 21.28
C ILE A 11 -5.56 0.44 20.87
N PHE A 12 -6.02 -0.76 21.18
CA PHE A 12 -5.48 -2.02 20.72
C PHE A 12 -6.58 -2.84 20.05
N ALA A 13 -6.32 -3.34 18.84
CA ALA A 13 -7.18 -4.27 18.13
C ALA A 13 -6.31 -5.45 17.66
N GLY A 14 -6.68 -6.67 18.04
CA GLY A 14 -5.87 -7.87 17.80
C GLY A 14 -6.22 -8.98 18.78
N HIS A 15 -5.39 -10.01 18.87
CA HIS A 15 -5.64 -11.11 19.80
C HIS A 15 -5.20 -10.73 21.22
N SER A 16 -6.02 -11.08 22.20
CA SER A 16 -5.70 -11.00 23.62
C SER A 16 -6.26 -12.20 24.35
N CYS A 17 -5.71 -12.49 25.52
CA CYS A 17 -6.19 -13.56 26.38
C CYS A 17 -5.94 -13.18 27.85
N SER A 18 -6.78 -13.69 28.74
CA SER A 18 -6.63 -13.58 30.18
C SER A 18 -6.42 -14.96 30.80
N LYS A 19 -5.79 -14.99 31.97
CA LYS A 19 -5.82 -16.17 32.84
C LYS A 19 -7.28 -16.41 33.29
N GLU A 20 -7.67 -17.67 33.51
CA GLU A 20 -9.05 -18.06 33.90
C GLU A 20 -9.60 -17.30 35.12
N ASP A 21 -8.73 -16.87 36.05
CA ASP A 21 -9.10 -16.08 37.23
C ASP A 21 -9.24 -14.56 36.97
N GLY A 22 -9.09 -14.11 35.72
CA GLY A 22 -9.15 -12.71 35.31
C GLY A 22 -8.06 -11.81 35.95
N SER A 23 -7.04 -12.39 36.57
CA SER A 23 -6.02 -11.64 37.31
C SER A 23 -4.94 -11.02 36.41
N ILE A 24 -4.68 -11.65 35.26
CA ILE A 24 -3.60 -11.31 34.33
C ILE A 24 -4.13 -11.39 32.90
N GLY A 25 -3.89 -10.35 32.10
CA GLY A 25 -4.12 -10.35 30.66
C GLY A 25 -2.82 -10.14 29.87
N TRP A 26 -2.83 -10.54 28.62
CA TRP A 26 -1.79 -10.24 27.63
C TRP A 26 -2.38 -10.03 26.25
N ILE A 27 -1.65 -9.30 25.42
CA ILE A 27 -1.91 -9.13 23.99
C ILE A 27 -0.91 -9.97 23.20
N TYR A 28 -1.29 -10.41 21.99
CA TYR A 28 -0.38 -11.07 21.07
C TYR A 28 0.19 -10.07 20.08
N LEU A 29 1.51 -10.06 19.91
CA LEU A 29 2.18 -9.27 18.88
C LEU A 29 2.27 -10.05 17.56
N ASN A 30 2.28 -11.38 17.67
CA ASN A 30 2.17 -12.36 16.59
C ASN A 30 1.77 -13.72 17.21
N GLU A 31 1.82 -14.81 16.43
CA GLU A 31 1.41 -16.14 16.90
C GLU A 31 2.25 -16.72 18.06
N ARG A 32 3.46 -16.18 18.31
CA ARG A 32 4.41 -16.72 19.30
C ARG A 32 4.73 -15.74 20.42
N ASP A 33 4.73 -14.45 20.11
CA ASP A 33 5.09 -13.39 21.04
C ASP A 33 3.84 -12.79 21.69
N LYS A 34 3.86 -12.78 23.01
CA LYS A 34 2.82 -12.14 23.84
C LYS A 34 3.44 -11.05 24.70
N LEU A 35 2.67 -10.00 24.93
CA LEU A 35 3.04 -8.88 25.77
C LEU A 35 2.00 -8.70 26.89
N SER A 36 2.43 -8.83 28.13
CA SER A 36 1.63 -8.57 29.32
C SER A 36 1.78 -7.11 29.74
N ILE A 37 0.73 -6.56 30.37
CA ILE A 37 0.78 -5.23 31.02
C ILE A 37 1.99 -5.07 31.95
N LYS A 38 2.47 -6.16 32.58
CA LYS A 38 3.67 -6.12 33.44
C LYS A 38 4.92 -5.65 32.70
N GLU A 39 5.06 -6.00 31.43
CA GLU A 39 6.27 -5.77 30.63
C GLU A 39 6.38 -4.31 30.14
N PHE A 40 5.25 -3.62 29.99
CA PHE A 40 5.22 -2.20 29.57
C PHE A 40 4.53 -1.29 30.60
N LYS A 41 4.46 -1.74 31.85
CA LYS A 41 3.86 -1.05 33.00
C LYS A 41 4.40 0.37 33.20
N ASN A 42 5.71 0.55 33.04
CA ASN A 42 6.34 1.85 33.25
C ASN A 42 5.96 2.85 32.15
N SER A 43 5.91 2.40 30.89
CA SER A 43 5.46 3.20 29.76
C SER A 43 3.98 3.57 29.89
N LEU A 44 3.14 2.65 30.36
CA LEU A 44 1.74 2.93 30.63
C LEU A 44 1.54 3.94 31.77
N ARG A 45 2.29 3.80 32.86
CA ARG A 45 2.26 4.79 33.95
C ARG A 45 2.67 6.16 33.45
N TYR A 46 3.75 6.22 32.68
CA TYR A 46 4.18 7.46 32.04
C TYR A 46 3.08 8.05 31.15
N ALA A 47 2.40 7.24 30.33
CA ALA A 47 1.29 7.72 29.50
C ALA A 47 0.10 8.23 30.35
N ILE A 48 -0.25 7.54 31.44
CA ILE A 48 -1.29 7.95 32.39
C ILE A 48 -0.92 9.28 33.04
N ASP A 49 0.30 9.41 33.55
CA ASP A 49 0.82 10.63 34.16
C ASP A 49 0.89 11.80 33.15
N ASN A 50 0.98 11.48 31.85
CA ASN A 50 1.01 12.44 30.75
C ASN A 50 -0.33 12.54 29.98
N GLY A 51 -1.45 12.16 30.59
CA GLY A 51 -2.79 12.53 30.10
C GLY A 51 -3.60 11.43 29.42
N LEU A 52 -3.18 10.16 29.51
CA LEU A 52 -3.99 9.02 29.05
C LEU A 52 -5.23 8.85 29.92
N GLN A 53 -6.41 9.01 29.31
CA GLN A 53 -7.70 9.04 30.01
C GLN A 53 -8.64 7.89 29.66
N LEU A 54 -8.38 7.20 28.53
CA LEU A 54 -9.19 6.08 28.06
C LEU A 54 -8.29 5.04 27.38
N ALA A 55 -8.50 3.77 27.67
CA ALA A 55 -7.94 2.68 26.86
C ALA A 55 -9.05 1.79 26.30
N ILE A 56 -8.88 1.34 25.05
CA ILE A 56 -9.84 0.49 24.33
C ILE A 56 -9.08 -0.74 23.83
N PHE A 57 -9.48 -1.91 24.31
CA PHE A 57 -8.96 -3.20 23.87
C PHE A 57 -10.07 -3.95 23.15
N ASN A 58 -10.07 -3.80 21.83
CA ASN A 58 -11.01 -4.42 20.90
C ASN A 58 -10.48 -5.79 20.47
N SER A 59 -10.45 -6.73 21.42
CA SER A 59 -9.73 -8.00 21.33
C SER A 59 -10.48 -9.14 22.02
N CYS A 60 -10.16 -10.40 21.71
CA CYS A 60 -10.97 -11.56 22.07
C CYS A 60 -11.21 -11.79 23.58
N ASP A 61 -10.35 -11.31 24.47
CA ASP A 61 -10.57 -11.39 25.92
C ASP A 61 -9.80 -10.26 26.62
N GLY A 62 -10.52 -9.27 27.14
CA GLY A 62 -9.91 -8.07 27.71
C GLY A 62 -10.08 -7.91 29.23
N LEU A 63 -10.77 -8.81 29.94
CA LEU A 63 -11.08 -8.58 31.37
C LEU A 63 -9.82 -8.57 32.25
N GLY A 64 -8.87 -9.47 32.00
CA GLY A 64 -7.57 -9.47 32.68
C GLY A 64 -6.74 -8.22 32.40
N LEU A 65 -6.82 -7.69 31.17
CA LEU A 65 -6.20 -6.42 30.79
C LEU A 65 -6.83 -5.25 31.54
N ALA A 66 -8.17 -5.19 31.60
CA ALA A 66 -8.88 -4.15 32.35
C ALA A 66 -8.52 -4.16 33.84
N ASN A 67 -8.45 -5.34 34.47
CA ASN A 67 -8.05 -5.48 35.87
C ASN A 67 -6.64 -4.95 36.12
N GLN A 68 -5.68 -5.30 35.26
CA GLN A 68 -4.30 -4.83 35.39
C GLN A 68 -4.16 -3.33 35.14
N LEU A 69 -4.86 -2.77 34.15
CA LEU A 69 -4.85 -1.34 33.86
C LEU A 69 -5.52 -0.51 34.95
N ALA A 70 -6.61 -1.00 35.53
CA ALA A 70 -7.27 -0.35 36.66
C ALA A 70 -6.32 -0.25 37.87
N LYS A 71 -5.51 -1.28 38.15
CA LYS A 71 -4.47 -1.26 39.20
C LYS A 71 -3.32 -0.28 38.92
N LEU A 72 -3.17 0.18 37.67
CA LEU A 72 -2.19 1.21 37.29
C LEU A 72 -2.75 2.64 37.41
N GLY A 73 -4.02 2.80 37.78
CA GLY A 73 -4.64 4.12 37.96
C GLY A 73 -5.35 4.65 36.70
N LEU A 74 -5.48 3.84 35.63
CA LEU A 74 -6.28 4.24 34.48
C LEU A 74 -7.77 4.12 34.84
N SER A 75 -8.49 5.23 34.68
CA SER A 75 -9.84 5.36 35.23
C SER A 75 -10.96 4.83 34.33
N ARG A 76 -10.72 4.68 33.02
CA ARG A 76 -11.74 4.27 32.02
C ARG A 76 -11.13 3.32 30.99
N ILE A 77 -11.71 2.14 30.86
CA ILE A 77 -11.20 1.07 29.99
C ILE A 77 -12.39 0.40 29.29
N ILE A 78 -12.34 0.29 27.97
CA ILE A 78 -13.30 -0.50 27.18
C ILE A 78 -12.61 -1.79 26.76
N VAL A 79 -13.24 -2.93 27.02
CA VAL A 79 -12.76 -4.28 26.69
C VAL A 79 -13.90 -5.14 26.16
N MET A 80 -13.60 -6.21 25.43
CA MET A 80 -14.59 -7.25 25.17
C MET A 80 -14.60 -8.26 26.32
N ARG A 81 -15.82 -8.65 26.73
CA ARG A 81 -16.04 -9.60 27.82
C ARG A 81 -15.71 -11.03 27.43
N GLU A 82 -15.92 -11.36 26.17
CA GLU A 82 -15.78 -12.69 25.57
C GLU A 82 -15.24 -12.55 24.15
N PRO A 83 -14.81 -13.66 23.51
CA PRO A 83 -14.38 -13.67 22.12
C PRO A 83 -15.41 -13.00 21.21
N VAL A 84 -14.99 -11.90 20.57
CA VAL A 84 -15.82 -11.12 19.68
C VAL A 84 -15.51 -11.51 18.21
N PRO A 85 -16.53 -11.70 17.36
CA PRO A 85 -16.31 -11.83 15.92
C PRO A 85 -15.70 -10.55 15.33
N ASP A 86 -14.75 -10.69 14.40
CA ASP A 86 -14.01 -9.56 13.82
C ASP A 86 -14.94 -8.47 13.28
N LEU A 87 -16.02 -8.86 12.61
CA LEU A 87 -17.00 -7.92 12.06
C LEU A 87 -17.72 -7.12 13.16
N VAL A 88 -18.10 -7.77 14.25
CA VAL A 88 -18.75 -7.13 15.42
C VAL A 88 -17.78 -6.17 16.10
N ALA A 89 -16.51 -6.58 16.25
CA ALA A 89 -15.45 -5.77 16.86
C ALA A 89 -15.18 -4.50 16.05
N VAL A 90 -15.10 -4.60 14.72
CA VAL A 90 -14.91 -3.44 13.82
C VAL A 90 -16.12 -2.50 13.88
N LYS A 91 -17.34 -3.04 13.75
CA LYS A 91 -18.57 -2.23 13.79
C LYS A 91 -18.79 -1.54 15.13
N PHE A 92 -18.41 -2.18 16.24
CA PHE A 92 -18.45 -1.54 17.55
C PHE A 92 -17.60 -0.26 17.57
N LEU A 93 -16.34 -0.32 17.12
CA LEU A 93 -15.45 0.85 17.12
C LEU A 93 -15.96 1.95 16.18
N GLU A 94 -16.44 1.58 14.98
CA GLU A 94 -17.06 2.53 14.04
C GLU A 94 -18.22 3.29 14.70
N TYR A 95 -19.17 2.57 15.30
CA TYR A 95 -20.34 3.20 15.94
C TYR A 95 -19.95 4.00 17.17
N PHE A 96 -19.02 3.50 17.98
CA PHE A 96 -18.54 4.19 19.16
C PHE A 96 -17.89 5.53 18.80
N PHE A 97 -16.96 5.54 17.84
CA PHE A 97 -16.27 6.78 17.44
C PHE A 97 -17.17 7.74 16.69
N ALA A 98 -18.13 7.25 15.91
CA ALA A 98 -19.15 8.09 15.28
C ALA A 98 -19.91 8.94 16.30
N GLU A 99 -20.22 8.38 17.47
CA GLU A 99 -20.92 9.12 18.54
C GLU A 99 -19.95 9.90 19.42
N PHE A 100 -18.82 9.30 19.80
CA PHE A 100 -17.87 9.91 20.73
C PHE A 100 -17.21 11.15 20.14
N ALA A 101 -16.75 11.09 18.88
CA ALA A 101 -16.13 12.23 18.20
C ALA A 101 -17.12 13.38 17.94
N ASN A 102 -18.42 13.08 17.84
CA ASN A 102 -19.51 14.05 17.77
C ASN A 102 -19.91 14.60 19.16
N ASN A 103 -18.99 14.52 20.13
CA ASN A 103 -19.09 15.11 21.46
C ASN A 103 -20.21 14.53 22.35
N GLN A 104 -20.66 13.31 22.08
CA GLN A 104 -21.46 12.58 23.06
C GLN A 104 -20.56 12.16 24.24
N SER A 105 -21.16 11.97 25.42
CA SER A 105 -20.43 11.43 26.58
C SER A 105 -20.05 9.97 26.33
N LEU A 106 -18.95 9.52 26.93
CA LEU A 106 -18.44 8.15 26.82
C LEU A 106 -19.55 7.11 27.06
N PHE A 107 -20.38 7.32 28.09
CA PHE A 107 -21.50 6.44 28.41
C PHE A 107 -22.56 6.43 27.32
N LYS A 108 -22.89 7.59 26.76
CA LYS A 108 -23.90 7.71 25.70
C LYS A 108 -23.39 7.11 24.39
N SER A 109 -22.14 7.35 24.02
CA SER A 109 -21.48 6.73 22.86
C SER A 109 -21.43 5.22 23.01
N MET A 110 -21.08 4.73 24.20
CA MET A 110 -21.03 3.29 24.51
C MET A 110 -22.41 2.64 24.41
N ARG A 111 -23.47 3.30 24.92
CA ARG A 111 -24.85 2.82 24.82
C ARG A 111 -25.33 2.76 23.37
N ILE A 112 -25.19 3.86 22.61
CA ILE A 112 -25.64 3.93 21.21
C ILE A 112 -24.86 2.93 20.34
N ALA A 113 -23.54 2.78 20.57
CA ALA A 113 -22.75 1.81 19.85
C ALA A 113 -23.24 0.38 20.06
N ARG A 114 -23.61 0.00 21.29
CA ARG A 114 -24.21 -1.32 21.58
C ARG A 114 -25.59 -1.47 20.95
N GLU A 115 -26.46 -0.46 21.04
CA GLU A 115 -27.78 -0.49 20.39
C GLU A 115 -27.66 -0.71 18.88
N ARG A 116 -26.67 -0.08 18.24
CA ARG A 116 -26.43 -0.26 16.80
C ARG A 116 -25.88 -1.65 16.44
N LEU A 117 -25.42 -2.44 17.41
CA LEU A 117 -25.04 -3.85 17.19
C LEU A 117 -26.24 -4.82 17.24
N GLU A 118 -27.46 -4.36 17.51
CA GLU A 118 -28.65 -5.21 17.61
C GLU A 118 -28.87 -6.08 16.35
N HIS A 119 -28.54 -5.57 15.17
CA HIS A 119 -28.66 -6.32 13.92
C HIS A 119 -27.73 -7.54 13.84
N PHE A 120 -26.72 -7.65 14.72
CA PHE A 120 -25.87 -8.83 14.83
C PHE A 120 -26.45 -9.91 15.75
N GLU A 121 -27.47 -9.62 16.57
CA GLU A 121 -28.01 -10.59 17.55
C GLU A 121 -28.60 -11.85 16.90
N SER A 122 -29.06 -11.76 15.64
CA SER A 122 -29.57 -12.92 14.89
C SER A 122 -28.47 -13.90 14.47
N GLU A 123 -27.24 -13.42 14.28
CA GLU A 123 -26.09 -14.21 13.82
C GLU A 123 -25.13 -14.53 14.98
N TYR A 124 -24.99 -13.59 15.91
CA TYR A 124 -24.13 -13.64 17.09
C TYR A 124 -24.93 -13.24 18.35
N PRO A 125 -25.65 -14.17 18.98
CA PRO A 125 -26.41 -13.88 20.20
C PRO A 125 -25.52 -13.29 21.30
N GLY A 126 -25.93 -12.17 21.88
CA GLY A 126 -25.18 -11.46 22.91
C GLY A 126 -24.15 -10.43 22.41
N ALA A 127 -24.05 -10.20 21.09
CA ALA A 127 -23.12 -9.25 20.49
C ALA A 127 -23.20 -7.83 21.11
N MET A 128 -24.40 -7.37 21.49
CA MET A 128 -24.59 -6.07 22.13
C MET A 128 -23.94 -5.98 23.53
N TRP A 129 -23.72 -7.12 24.19
CA TRP A 129 -23.20 -7.19 25.56
C TRP A 129 -21.68 -7.38 25.63
N LEU A 130 -21.04 -7.75 24.51
CA LEU A 130 -19.61 -8.03 24.44
C LEU A 130 -18.75 -6.82 24.83
N PRO A 131 -18.92 -5.63 24.24
CA PRO A 131 -18.07 -4.50 24.59
C PRO A 131 -18.49 -4.00 25.96
N THR A 132 -17.57 -3.93 26.91
CA THR A 132 -17.78 -3.63 28.33
C THR A 132 -16.92 -2.44 28.74
N LEU A 133 -17.54 -1.44 29.37
CA LEU A 133 -16.86 -0.30 29.97
C LEU A 133 -16.55 -0.61 31.45
N CYS A 134 -15.27 -0.73 31.76
CA CYS A 134 -14.73 -0.79 33.11
C CYS A 134 -14.35 0.62 33.56
N ILE A 135 -14.88 1.08 34.69
CA ILE A 135 -14.67 2.43 35.19
C ILE A 135 -14.38 2.43 36.68
N GLN A 136 -13.40 3.25 37.10
CA GLN A 136 -13.16 3.50 38.52
C GLN A 136 -14.26 4.41 39.09
N GLU A 137 -14.67 4.15 40.33
CA GLU A 137 -15.74 4.89 41.00
C GLU A 137 -15.49 6.41 41.04
N THR A 138 -14.24 6.81 41.24
CA THR A 138 -13.79 8.21 41.24
C THR A 138 -14.02 8.94 39.91
N ALA A 139 -14.19 8.21 38.80
CA ALA A 139 -14.42 8.77 37.47
C ALA A 139 -15.90 8.84 37.06
N LEU A 140 -16.83 8.32 37.89
CA LEU A 140 -18.27 8.38 37.63
C LEU A 140 -18.82 9.81 37.72
N SER A 141 -18.24 10.65 38.59
CA SER A 141 -18.64 12.05 38.79
C SER A 141 -18.17 12.99 37.67
N HIS A 142 -17.35 12.50 36.74
CA HIS A 142 -16.78 13.28 35.63
C HIS A 142 -16.92 12.50 34.31
N PRO A 143 -18.07 12.55 33.64
CA PRO A 143 -18.26 11.84 32.37
C PRO A 143 -17.32 12.42 31.32
N LEU A 144 -16.60 11.54 30.60
CA LEU A 144 -15.63 11.92 29.57
C LEU A 144 -16.35 12.20 28.24
N SER A 145 -15.94 13.25 27.53
CA SER A 145 -16.40 13.60 26.17
C SER A 145 -15.20 13.96 25.30
N TRP A 146 -15.41 13.98 23.98
CA TRP A 146 -14.37 14.35 23.03
C TRP A 146 -13.84 15.77 23.22
N GLN A 147 -14.72 16.74 23.51
CA GLN A 147 -14.27 18.09 23.84
C GLN A 147 -13.45 18.15 25.13
N GLN A 148 -13.77 17.34 26.14
CA GLN A 148 -12.96 17.29 27.37
C GLN A 148 -11.57 16.66 27.13
N LEU A 149 -11.47 15.66 26.25
CA LEU A 149 -10.18 15.09 25.85
C LEU A 149 -9.28 16.12 25.14
N ILE A 150 -9.87 17.01 24.34
CA ILE A 150 -9.12 18.01 23.58
C ILE A 150 -8.90 19.30 24.39
N SER A 151 -9.80 19.63 25.33
CA SER A 151 -9.70 20.82 26.18
C SER A 151 -8.88 20.61 27.46
N SER A 152 -8.62 19.36 27.87
CA SER A 152 -7.82 19.05 29.06
C SER A 152 -6.38 19.58 29.02
N ASN A 153 -5.86 19.94 27.84
CA ASN A 153 -4.54 20.58 27.71
C ASN A 153 -4.54 22.12 27.75
N LEU A 154 -5.68 22.79 27.64
CA LEU A 154 -5.72 24.25 27.51
C LEU A 154 -6.20 24.98 28.77
N TRP A 155 -7.01 24.36 29.64
CA TRP A 155 -7.63 25.06 30.77
C TRP A 155 -7.15 24.64 32.18
N GLN A 156 -6.68 23.40 32.39
CA GLN A 156 -6.13 23.01 33.70
C GLN A 156 -4.77 23.66 34.03
N LYS A 157 -3.95 23.97 33.01
CA LYS A 157 -2.67 24.68 33.20
C LYS A 157 -2.83 26.19 33.45
N VAL A 158 -3.97 26.78 33.09
CA VAL A 158 -4.26 28.22 33.33
C VAL A 158 -4.78 28.44 34.76
N ILE A 159 -5.60 27.53 35.28
CA ILE A 159 -6.22 27.67 36.61
C ILE A 159 -5.22 27.41 37.74
N ASN A 160 -4.19 26.58 37.54
CA ASN A 160 -3.14 26.35 38.54
C ASN A 160 -2.01 27.41 38.56
N LYS A 161 -2.01 28.38 37.64
CA LYS A 161 -1.04 29.49 37.63
C LYS A 161 -1.57 30.82 38.20
N PHE A 162 -2.87 30.93 38.48
CA PHE A 162 -3.46 32.13 39.06
C PHE A 162 -4.20 31.79 40.37
N LYS A 163 -3.42 31.55 41.42
CA LYS A 163 -3.84 31.85 42.80
C LYS A 163 -3.16 33.16 43.22
N LEU A 164 -3.88 34.29 43.17
CA LEU A 164 -3.79 35.50 44.03
C LEU A 164 -4.64 36.65 43.44
N PRO A 165 -5.06 37.65 44.24
CA PRO A 165 -6.47 37.90 44.54
C PRO A 165 -7.08 39.06 43.73
N LEU A 166 -8.39 39.24 43.95
CA LEU A 166 -9.30 40.21 43.33
C LEU A 166 -8.69 41.58 43.01
N GLY A 167 -8.90 42.04 41.78
CA GLY A 167 -8.85 43.46 41.41
C GLY A 167 -8.92 43.71 39.91
N LEU A 168 -9.89 44.53 39.50
CA LEU A 168 -10.03 45.22 38.20
C LEU A 168 -10.74 44.48 37.04
N THR A 169 -12.07 44.47 37.11
CA THR A 169 -13.01 44.22 36.02
C THR A 169 -13.29 45.50 35.22
N THR A 170 -12.52 45.81 34.16
CA THR A 170 -12.97 46.78 33.12
C THR A 170 -12.32 46.61 31.74
N GLY A 171 -11.30 45.77 31.55
CA GLY A 171 -10.61 45.65 30.25
C GLY A 171 -11.14 44.59 29.27
N ILE A 172 -11.91 43.61 29.73
CA ILE A 172 -12.18 42.37 28.96
C ILE A 172 -13.34 42.52 27.96
N LEU A 173 -14.23 43.51 28.13
CA LEU A 173 -15.42 43.64 27.26
C LEU A 173 -15.10 44.16 25.84
N LEU A 174 -13.98 44.87 25.63
CA LEU A 174 -13.65 45.47 24.33
C LEU A 174 -12.97 44.50 23.35
N VAL A 175 -12.37 43.41 23.82
CA VAL A 175 -11.75 42.40 22.95
C VAL A 175 -12.79 41.47 22.32
N ILE A 176 -13.93 41.28 22.98
CA ILE A 176 -15.00 40.38 22.52
C ILE A 176 -15.74 40.97 21.30
N LEU A 177 -15.89 42.30 21.23
CA LEU A 177 -16.55 42.97 20.09
C LEU A 177 -15.70 43.02 18.82
N GLY A 178 -14.37 43.05 18.93
CA GLY A 178 -13.47 43.02 17.76
C GLY A 178 -13.41 41.67 17.04
N ILE A 179 -13.63 40.56 17.76
CA ILE A 179 -13.52 39.20 17.20
C ILE A 179 -14.75 38.83 16.35
N ASN A 180 -15.93 39.38 16.67
CA ASN A 180 -17.14 39.07 15.89
C ASN A 180 -17.20 39.77 14.52
N LEU A 181 -16.43 40.84 14.30
CA LEU A 181 -16.36 41.54 13.01
C LEU A 181 -15.42 40.86 11.99
N VAL A 182 -14.47 40.02 12.44
CA VAL A 182 -13.54 39.31 11.55
C VAL A 182 -14.08 37.94 11.09
N LYS A 183 -15.15 37.42 11.73
CA LYS A 183 -15.72 36.11 11.39
C LYS A 183 -16.45 36.04 10.04
N ASN A 184 -16.81 37.17 9.43
CA ASN A 184 -17.64 37.19 8.22
C ASN A 184 -16.87 37.38 6.89
N GLN A 185 -15.54 37.20 6.87
CA GLN A 185 -14.76 37.34 5.61
C GLN A 185 -13.83 36.17 5.25
N PHE A 186 -13.83 35.06 6.00
CA PHE A 186 -13.14 33.84 5.55
C PHE A 186 -14.15 32.84 5.02
N THR A 187 -14.32 32.85 3.70
CA THR A 187 -14.83 31.69 2.94
C THR A 187 -14.11 30.43 3.41
N GLU A 188 -14.88 29.40 3.77
CA GLU A 188 -14.38 28.09 4.18
C GLU A 188 -13.51 27.47 3.09
N THR A 189 -12.20 27.67 3.19
CA THR A 189 -11.25 26.74 2.57
C THR A 189 -11.37 25.46 3.37
N LYS A 190 -11.96 24.42 2.76
CA LYS A 190 -12.06 23.07 3.31
C LYS A 190 -10.64 22.52 3.47
N VAL A 191 -9.97 22.83 4.58
CA VAL A 191 -8.70 22.22 4.97
C VAL A 191 -9.01 20.76 5.29
N ILE A 192 -8.76 19.88 4.32
CA ILE A 192 -8.79 18.44 4.53
C ILE A 192 -7.65 18.14 5.51
N GLY A 193 -7.98 17.98 6.78
CA GLY A 193 -7.01 17.57 7.80
C GLY A 193 -6.47 16.19 7.42
N ILE A 194 -5.22 16.12 6.97
CA ILE A 194 -4.53 14.87 6.69
C ILE A 194 -4.50 14.07 8.01
N GLN A 195 -5.09 12.87 8.02
CA GLN A 195 -5.14 12.02 9.21
C GLN A 195 -3.70 11.60 9.59
N PRO A 196 -3.27 11.77 10.86
CA PRO A 196 -1.92 11.39 11.31
C PRO A 196 -1.54 9.93 11.03
N ALA A 197 -2.54 9.04 10.96
CA ALA A 197 -2.35 7.61 10.65
C ALA A 197 -1.78 7.39 9.24
N ILE A 198 -2.28 8.11 8.23
CA ILE A 198 -1.84 7.95 6.83
C ILE A 198 -0.41 8.45 6.61
N LEU A 199 0.05 9.39 7.44
CA LEU A 199 1.43 9.83 7.39
C LEU A 199 2.42 8.72 7.77
N GLN A 200 1.99 7.66 8.47
CA GLN A 200 2.86 6.51 8.77
C GLN A 200 3.12 5.63 7.55
N ASN A 201 2.26 5.70 6.54
CA ASN A 201 2.35 4.91 5.32
C ASN A 201 3.22 5.59 4.27
N ILE A 202 3.73 6.79 4.52
CA ILE A 202 4.46 7.59 3.54
C ILE A 202 5.86 7.88 4.08
N SER A 203 6.86 7.73 3.22
CA SER A 203 8.26 7.99 3.55
C SER A 203 9.03 8.50 2.33
N GLN A 204 9.90 9.48 2.55
CA GLN A 204 10.96 9.88 1.61
C GLN A 204 12.34 9.38 2.07
N GLY A 205 12.42 8.67 3.19
CA GLY A 205 13.66 8.24 3.84
C GLY A 205 13.62 8.31 5.35
N GLU A 206 12.59 8.94 5.91
CA GLU A 206 12.45 9.20 7.33
C GLU A 206 11.73 8.09 8.12
N LYS A 207 11.22 7.06 7.44
CA LYS A 207 10.55 5.90 8.04
C LYS A 207 10.90 4.61 7.31
N LEU A 208 10.81 3.50 8.04
CA LEU A 208 10.87 2.16 7.50
C LEU A 208 9.47 1.70 7.08
N LEU A 209 9.28 1.40 5.79
CA LEU A 209 8.04 0.83 5.25
C LEU A 209 8.19 -0.68 5.00
N ILE A 210 9.35 -1.15 4.51
CA ILE A 210 9.58 -2.58 4.23
C ILE A 210 10.37 -3.22 5.37
N SER A 211 9.65 -3.84 6.31
CA SER A 211 10.24 -4.44 7.51
C SER A 211 11.15 -5.65 7.23
N SER A 212 10.91 -6.39 6.13
CA SER A 212 11.69 -7.58 5.78
C SER A 212 13.16 -7.30 5.43
N GLU A 213 13.48 -6.04 5.08
CA GLU A 213 14.81 -5.61 4.67
C GLU A 213 15.52 -4.78 5.76
N LYS A 214 14.96 -4.79 6.99
CA LYS A 214 15.53 -4.08 8.14
C LYS A 214 16.95 -4.56 8.45
N ASN A 215 17.85 -3.60 8.65
CA ASN A 215 19.19 -3.81 9.16
C ASN A 215 19.70 -2.55 9.89
N PRO A 216 20.69 -2.66 10.80
CA PRO A 216 21.11 -1.53 11.63
C PRO A 216 21.55 -0.29 10.85
N ALA A 217 22.30 -0.47 9.75
CA ALA A 217 22.73 0.65 8.90
C ALA A 217 21.55 1.36 8.21
N LYS A 218 20.51 0.62 7.82
CA LYS A 218 19.27 1.21 7.29
C LYS A 218 18.58 2.08 8.33
N GLU A 219 18.43 1.56 9.56
CA GLU A 219 17.77 2.28 10.65
C GLU A 219 18.53 3.54 11.05
N GLU A 220 19.86 3.45 11.13
CA GLU A 220 20.70 4.63 11.37
C GLU A 220 20.57 5.62 10.21
N GLY A 221 20.59 5.16 8.96
CA GLY A 221 20.38 6.01 7.78
C GLY A 221 19.03 6.74 7.80
N ILE A 222 17.97 6.06 8.20
CA ILE A 222 16.62 6.64 8.39
C ILE A 222 16.65 7.73 9.47
N GLU A 223 17.28 7.47 10.61
CA GLU A 223 17.41 8.44 11.70
C GLU A 223 18.20 9.68 11.24
N LYS A 224 19.31 9.48 10.52
CA LYS A 224 20.10 10.58 9.96
C LYS A 224 19.31 11.39 8.94
N PHE A 225 18.54 10.73 8.08
CA PHE A 225 17.69 11.39 7.10
C PHE A 225 16.62 12.25 7.79
N TYR A 226 15.91 11.69 8.79
CA TYR A 226 14.90 12.40 9.59
C TYR A 226 15.49 13.65 10.25
N ASN A 227 16.71 13.57 10.75
CA ASN A 227 17.41 14.68 11.39
C ASN A 227 18.05 15.69 10.41
N GLY A 228 17.87 15.52 9.09
CA GLY A 228 18.47 16.39 8.07
C GLY A 228 19.97 16.18 7.84
N ASN A 229 20.56 15.15 8.43
CA ASN A 229 21.98 14.82 8.32
C ASN A 229 22.26 13.98 7.06
N PHE A 230 21.97 14.54 5.88
CA PHE A 230 21.96 13.79 4.62
C PHE A 230 23.32 13.17 4.26
N ALA A 231 24.45 13.80 4.61
CA ALA A 231 25.77 13.22 4.39
C ALA A 231 25.98 11.90 5.14
N GLN A 232 25.54 11.84 6.40
CA GLN A 232 25.61 10.61 7.20
C GLN A 232 24.55 9.59 6.74
N ALA A 233 23.36 10.05 6.37
CA ALA A 233 22.32 9.18 5.80
C ALA A 233 22.81 8.48 4.53
N ILE A 234 23.48 9.20 3.63
CA ILE A 234 24.09 8.63 2.40
C ILE A 234 25.10 7.52 2.75
N ALA A 235 25.98 7.76 3.72
CA ALA A 235 26.97 6.77 4.14
C ALA A 235 26.29 5.49 4.69
N GLN A 236 25.29 5.67 5.56
CA GLN A 236 24.57 4.57 6.18
C GLN A 236 23.72 3.76 5.20
N PHE A 237 23.04 4.42 4.26
CA PHE A 237 22.30 3.70 3.21
C PHE A 237 23.22 2.95 2.26
N ARG A 238 24.41 3.47 1.93
CA ARG A 238 25.43 2.72 1.15
C ARG A 238 25.87 1.47 1.89
N GLN A 239 26.17 1.58 3.18
CA GLN A 239 26.54 0.44 4.02
C GLN A 239 25.41 -0.60 4.10
N SER A 240 24.17 -0.14 4.24
CA SER A 240 22.99 -1.02 4.24
C SER A 240 22.89 -1.83 2.93
N LEU A 241 23.10 -1.18 1.79
CA LEU A 241 23.06 -1.82 0.46
C LEU A 241 24.24 -2.74 0.18
N GLN A 242 25.37 -2.63 0.90
CA GLN A 242 26.43 -3.64 0.87
C GLN A 242 25.98 -4.95 1.53
N VAL A 243 25.21 -4.87 2.61
CA VAL A 243 24.66 -6.03 3.31
C VAL A 243 23.53 -6.65 2.51
N LYS A 244 22.58 -5.81 2.04
CA LYS A 244 21.44 -6.24 1.25
C LYS A 244 21.33 -5.42 -0.03
N LYS A 245 21.97 -5.92 -1.09
CA LYS A 245 21.95 -5.26 -2.40
C LYS A 245 20.55 -5.15 -3.00
N ASN A 246 19.71 -6.14 -2.76
CA ASN A 246 18.35 -6.23 -3.31
C ASN A 246 17.31 -5.54 -2.42
N ASP A 247 17.58 -4.30 -1.99
CA ASP A 247 16.67 -3.48 -1.18
C ASP A 247 16.30 -2.19 -1.95
N PRO A 248 15.18 -2.18 -2.68
CA PRO A 248 14.79 -1.04 -3.49
C PRO A 248 14.32 0.17 -2.66
N GLU A 249 13.79 -0.04 -1.45
CA GLU A 249 13.42 1.06 -0.56
C GLU A 249 14.67 1.83 -0.13
N THR A 250 15.69 1.13 0.34
CA THR A 250 16.96 1.78 0.75
C THR A 250 17.65 2.47 -0.41
N LEU A 251 17.58 1.90 -1.63
CA LEU A 251 18.14 2.58 -2.81
C LEU A 251 17.40 3.88 -3.14
N ILE A 252 16.07 3.91 -2.99
CA ILE A 252 15.29 5.15 -3.14
C ILE A 252 15.69 6.17 -2.05
N TYR A 253 15.85 5.73 -0.80
CA TYR A 253 16.25 6.61 0.30
C TYR A 253 17.67 7.17 0.12
N LEU A 254 18.61 6.37 -0.37
CA LEU A 254 19.93 6.84 -0.78
C LEU A 254 19.82 7.95 -1.83
N ASN A 255 19.05 7.71 -2.89
CA ASN A 255 18.85 8.70 -3.95
C ASN A 255 18.15 9.98 -3.46
N ASN A 256 17.18 9.85 -2.55
CA ASN A 256 16.51 11.00 -1.96
C ASN A 256 17.46 11.81 -1.07
N ALA A 257 18.33 11.16 -0.30
CA ALA A 257 19.33 11.83 0.53
C ALA A 257 20.33 12.62 -0.34
N ILE A 258 20.75 12.04 -1.48
CA ILE A 258 21.58 12.71 -2.48
C ILE A 258 20.86 13.93 -3.06
N ALA A 259 19.63 13.76 -3.53
CA ALA A 259 18.85 14.84 -4.12
C ALA A 259 18.64 16.00 -3.12
N GLN A 260 18.36 15.67 -1.86
CA GLN A 260 18.14 16.66 -0.80
C GLN A 260 19.45 17.37 -0.43
N GLN A 261 20.57 16.65 -0.26
CA GLN A 261 21.89 17.26 -0.02
C GLN A 261 22.29 18.24 -1.14
N LYS A 262 22.07 17.86 -2.41
CA LYS A 262 22.40 18.70 -3.58
C LYS A 262 21.50 19.93 -3.66
N SER A 263 20.22 19.78 -3.31
CA SER A 263 19.28 20.89 -3.17
C SER A 263 19.70 21.85 -2.05
N ASP A 264 20.04 21.34 -0.87
CA ASP A 264 20.38 22.16 0.30
C ASP A 264 21.71 22.92 0.12
N THR A 265 22.61 22.37 -0.70
CA THR A 265 23.88 23.01 -1.07
C THR A 265 23.78 23.92 -2.30
N ASN A 266 22.60 24.11 -2.88
CA ASN A 266 22.36 24.87 -4.12
C ASN A 266 23.18 24.38 -5.33
N ILE A 267 23.62 23.12 -5.32
CA ILE A 267 24.39 22.50 -6.42
C ILE A 267 23.44 21.82 -7.42
N GLY A 268 22.21 21.48 -7.00
CA GLY A 268 21.21 20.89 -7.87
C GLY A 268 19.79 21.29 -7.50
N GLN A 269 18.83 21.03 -8.40
CA GLN A 269 17.42 21.23 -8.15
C GLN A 269 16.70 19.88 -8.10
N LYS A 270 15.91 19.67 -7.04
CA LYS A 270 15.09 18.46 -6.91
C LYS A 270 13.76 18.59 -7.66
N ILE A 271 13.30 17.47 -8.19
CA ILE A 271 11.99 17.26 -8.82
C ILE A 271 11.33 16.12 -8.04
N GLU A 272 10.17 16.37 -7.43
CA GLU A 272 9.52 15.37 -6.58
C GLU A 272 8.43 14.61 -7.33
N ILE A 273 8.48 13.29 -7.23
CA ILE A 273 7.42 12.38 -7.65
C ILE A 273 7.06 11.46 -6.48
N ALA A 274 5.97 10.71 -6.62
CA ALA A 274 5.61 9.65 -5.69
C ALA A 274 5.51 8.30 -6.38
N VAL A 275 5.63 7.23 -5.59
CA VAL A 275 5.27 5.87 -5.96
C VAL A 275 4.32 5.31 -4.91
N SER A 276 3.16 4.79 -5.34
CA SER A 276 2.20 4.13 -4.45
C SER A 276 2.14 2.64 -4.73
N VAL A 277 2.38 1.83 -3.69
CA VAL A 277 2.45 0.37 -3.75
C VAL A 277 1.85 -0.25 -2.48
N PRO A 278 1.27 -1.46 -2.53
CA PRO A 278 0.66 -2.16 -1.39
C PRO A 278 1.70 -2.91 -0.54
N ILE A 279 2.55 -2.21 0.20
CA ILE A 279 3.67 -2.84 0.94
C ILE A 279 3.16 -3.78 2.03
N SER A 280 2.20 -3.33 2.84
CA SER A 280 1.71 -4.10 4.00
C SER A 280 1.04 -5.42 3.64
N GLN A 281 0.38 -5.50 2.48
CA GLN A 281 -0.34 -6.71 2.04
C GLN A 281 0.40 -7.50 0.97
N GLU A 282 1.20 -6.85 0.14
CA GLU A 282 1.81 -7.43 -1.07
C GLU A 282 3.28 -6.96 -1.21
N SER A 283 4.09 -7.26 -0.18
CA SER A 283 5.48 -6.78 -0.06
C SER A 283 6.37 -7.19 -1.25
N ASP A 284 6.27 -8.45 -1.70
CA ASP A 284 7.10 -8.94 -2.81
C ASP A 284 6.80 -8.19 -4.12
N ILE A 285 5.52 -8.00 -4.44
CA ILE A 285 5.05 -7.22 -5.60
C ILE A 285 5.52 -5.77 -5.48
N SER A 286 5.40 -5.18 -4.29
CA SER A 286 5.83 -3.82 -4.01
C SER A 286 7.32 -3.64 -4.25
N GLN A 287 8.15 -4.57 -3.78
CA GLN A 287 9.59 -4.55 -4.05
C GLN A 287 9.91 -4.70 -5.54
N GLU A 288 9.19 -5.53 -6.29
CA GLU A 288 9.37 -5.66 -7.75
C GLU A 288 9.12 -4.34 -8.50
N ILE A 289 8.09 -3.58 -8.09
CA ILE A 289 7.78 -2.26 -8.64
C ILE A 289 8.82 -1.23 -8.20
N LEU A 290 9.17 -1.20 -6.91
CA LEU A 290 10.15 -0.26 -6.37
C LEU A 290 11.53 -0.47 -7.00
N ARG A 291 11.92 -1.69 -7.40
CA ARG A 291 13.17 -1.93 -8.16
C ARG A 291 13.21 -1.14 -9.45
N GLY A 292 12.12 -1.10 -10.21
CA GLY A 292 12.09 -0.36 -11.48
C GLY A 292 12.20 1.14 -11.26
N VAL A 293 11.47 1.66 -10.27
CA VAL A 293 11.52 3.08 -9.87
C VAL A 293 12.92 3.47 -9.37
N ALA A 294 13.48 2.70 -8.44
CA ALA A 294 14.78 2.95 -7.83
C ALA A 294 15.92 2.91 -8.85
N GLN A 295 15.87 1.98 -9.81
CA GLN A 295 16.88 1.89 -10.87
C GLN A 295 16.79 3.10 -11.82
N ALA A 296 15.58 3.48 -12.26
CA ALA A 296 15.39 4.66 -13.11
C ALA A 296 15.81 5.96 -12.40
N GLN A 297 15.49 6.09 -11.10
CA GLN A 297 15.92 7.21 -10.27
C GLN A 297 17.45 7.26 -10.14
N SER A 298 18.09 6.12 -9.89
CA SER A 298 19.55 6.02 -9.75
C SER A 298 20.28 6.41 -11.03
N GLU A 299 19.80 5.92 -12.17
CA GLU A 299 20.33 6.30 -13.48
C GLU A 299 20.19 7.80 -13.73
N PHE A 300 19.08 8.40 -13.33
CA PHE A 300 18.82 9.83 -13.50
C PHE A 300 19.68 10.71 -12.60
N ASN A 301 19.81 10.35 -11.32
CA ASN A 301 20.50 11.17 -10.32
C ASN A 301 22.03 11.08 -10.42
N CYS A 302 22.56 9.87 -10.66
CA CYS A 302 23.98 9.59 -10.54
C CYS A 302 24.55 8.83 -11.74
N GLY A 303 23.71 8.06 -12.44
CA GLY A 303 24.18 7.02 -13.35
C GLY A 303 24.42 5.70 -12.62
N LEU A 304 24.04 4.59 -13.25
CA LEU A 304 24.09 3.27 -12.62
C LEU A 304 25.52 2.80 -12.26
N PRO A 305 26.57 3.05 -13.08
CA PRO A 305 27.94 2.68 -12.73
C PRO A 305 28.45 3.42 -11.49
N GLU A 306 28.21 4.73 -11.41
CA GLU A 306 28.67 5.60 -10.33
C GLU A 306 28.06 5.19 -8.99
N ILE A 307 26.74 5.04 -8.93
CA ILE A 307 26.06 4.62 -7.69
C ILE A 307 26.45 3.19 -7.29
N SER A 308 26.65 2.29 -8.26
CA SER A 308 27.10 0.92 -7.99
C SER A 308 28.50 0.90 -7.37
N LEU A 309 29.40 1.73 -7.88
CA LEU A 309 30.75 1.86 -7.34
C LEU A 309 30.71 2.45 -5.93
N ALA A 310 29.91 3.50 -5.72
CA ALA A 310 29.75 4.12 -4.42
C ALA A 310 29.13 3.18 -3.39
N ILE A 311 28.16 2.32 -3.76
CA ILE A 311 27.64 1.30 -2.84
C ILE A 311 28.74 0.28 -2.52
N LYS A 312 29.52 -0.18 -3.50
CA LYS A 312 30.54 -1.20 -3.30
C LYS A 312 31.69 -0.71 -2.40
N ASP A 313 32.06 0.55 -2.51
CA ASP A 313 33.15 1.16 -1.75
C ASP A 313 32.63 2.44 -1.11
N THR A 314 32.42 2.43 0.22
CA THR A 314 31.91 3.57 0.99
C THR A 314 32.90 4.72 1.12
N GLU A 315 34.20 4.47 0.92
CA GLU A 315 35.25 5.49 0.94
C GLU A 315 35.33 6.25 -0.38
N ASN A 316 34.86 5.63 -1.48
CA ASN A 316 34.83 6.29 -2.77
C ASN A 316 33.93 7.54 -2.76
N GLN A 317 34.43 8.61 -3.37
CA GLN A 317 33.70 9.87 -3.49
C GLN A 317 32.49 9.66 -4.41
N LEU A 318 31.30 10.01 -3.91
CA LEU A 318 30.07 9.93 -4.67
C LEU A 318 29.90 11.19 -5.54
N ASN A 319 30.09 11.05 -6.86
CA ASN A 319 30.02 12.18 -7.79
C ASN A 319 28.72 12.19 -8.61
N CYS A 320 27.59 12.37 -7.92
CA CYS A 320 26.31 12.58 -8.59
C CYS A 320 26.18 14.05 -9.03
N SER A 321 26.17 14.29 -10.34
CA SER A 321 25.97 15.61 -10.96
C SER A 321 24.51 15.89 -11.32
N GLY A 322 23.64 14.88 -11.28
CA GLY A 322 22.27 14.99 -11.77
C GLY A 322 22.19 15.05 -13.29
N SER A 323 20.97 14.89 -13.82
CA SER A 323 20.68 14.97 -15.25
C SER A 323 20.08 16.34 -15.60
N PHE A 324 20.03 16.70 -16.89
CA PHE A 324 19.34 17.91 -17.37
C PHE A 324 19.72 19.22 -16.65
N ASN A 325 21.01 19.51 -16.55
CA ASN A 325 21.55 20.69 -15.84
C ASN A 325 21.30 20.64 -14.32
N GLY A 326 21.77 19.55 -13.68
CA GLY A 326 21.78 19.44 -12.22
C GLY A 326 20.43 19.12 -11.58
N LYS A 327 19.52 18.47 -12.31
CA LYS A 327 18.25 17.98 -11.76
C LYS A 327 18.41 16.62 -11.10
N PHE A 328 17.72 16.47 -9.98
CA PHE A 328 17.65 15.24 -9.22
C PHE A 328 16.21 14.85 -8.97
N LEU A 329 15.88 13.58 -9.15
CA LEU A 329 14.57 13.02 -8.86
C LEU A 329 14.54 12.57 -7.41
N LYS A 330 13.55 13.06 -6.66
CA LYS A 330 13.24 12.62 -5.30
C LYS A 330 11.90 11.89 -5.32
N VAL A 331 11.86 10.70 -4.74
CA VAL A 331 10.73 9.78 -4.83
C VAL A 331 10.13 9.56 -3.45
N THR A 332 8.86 9.96 -3.28
CA THR A 332 8.08 9.63 -2.09
C THR A 332 7.49 8.24 -2.23
N ILE A 333 7.73 7.33 -1.30
CA ILE A 333 7.09 6.01 -1.26
C ILE A 333 5.82 6.10 -0.41
N ALA A 334 4.73 5.53 -0.89
CA ALA A 334 3.45 5.46 -0.20
C ALA A 334 2.93 4.02 -0.18
N ASP A 335 2.55 3.54 1.02
CA ASP A 335 1.87 2.26 1.22
C ASP A 335 0.34 2.45 1.16
N ASP A 336 -0.28 1.98 0.09
CA ASP A 336 -1.75 2.00 -0.04
C ASP A 336 -2.45 0.78 0.58
N GLU A 337 -1.68 -0.14 1.17
CA GLU A 337 -2.15 -1.34 1.88
C GLU A 337 -3.09 -2.24 1.08
N TYR A 338 -3.16 -2.08 -0.25
CA TYR A 338 -4.18 -2.75 -1.07
C TYR A 338 -5.63 -2.43 -0.64
N LEU A 339 -5.87 -1.30 0.04
CA LEU A 339 -7.19 -0.89 0.53
C LEU A 339 -7.68 0.37 -0.20
N PRO A 340 -8.89 0.36 -0.82
CA PRO A 340 -9.37 1.51 -1.58
C PRO A 340 -9.39 2.80 -0.75
N GLU A 341 -9.86 2.71 0.49
CA GLU A 341 -9.92 3.87 1.40
C GLU A 341 -8.53 4.41 1.73
N THR A 342 -7.53 3.54 1.89
CA THR A 342 -6.14 3.95 2.13
C THR A 342 -5.56 4.59 0.86
N ALA A 343 -5.79 4.00 -0.31
CA ALA A 343 -5.39 4.57 -1.60
C ALA A 343 -5.97 5.97 -1.85
N GLU A 344 -7.24 6.19 -1.48
CA GLU A 344 -7.87 7.51 -1.56
C GLU A 344 -7.17 8.53 -0.65
N LYS A 345 -6.89 8.16 0.60
CA LYS A 345 -6.21 9.04 1.57
C LYS A 345 -4.76 9.31 1.18
N ILE A 346 -4.06 8.32 0.61
CA ILE A 346 -2.75 8.50 -0.01
C ILE A 346 -2.86 9.53 -1.14
N ALA A 347 -3.81 9.36 -2.06
CA ALA A 347 -4.00 10.29 -3.16
C ALA A 347 -4.27 11.72 -2.66
N GLN A 348 -5.17 11.89 -1.68
CA GLN A 348 -5.44 13.18 -1.03
C GLN A 348 -4.17 13.81 -0.41
N THR A 349 -3.33 12.99 0.22
CA THR A 349 -2.09 13.45 0.85
C THR A 349 -1.05 13.86 -0.20
N LEU A 350 -0.94 13.11 -1.30
CA LEU A 350 0.00 13.40 -2.38
C LEU A 350 -0.41 14.64 -3.18
N VAL A 351 -1.71 14.83 -3.46
CA VAL A 351 -2.17 16.03 -4.20
C VAL A 351 -1.98 17.31 -3.39
N ALA A 352 -2.07 17.24 -2.06
CA ALA A 352 -1.85 18.36 -1.14
C ALA A 352 -0.37 18.83 -1.10
N LYS A 353 0.57 17.99 -1.55
CA LYS A 353 1.98 18.34 -1.71
C LYS A 353 2.24 18.87 -3.11
N GLU A 354 2.18 20.18 -3.29
CA GLU A 354 2.30 20.84 -4.60
C GLU A 354 3.62 20.51 -5.32
N GLU A 355 4.69 20.22 -4.57
CA GLU A 355 5.99 19.81 -5.08
C GLU A 355 5.98 18.45 -5.80
N ILE A 356 5.00 17.59 -5.51
CA ILE A 356 4.83 16.30 -6.19
C ILE A 356 4.14 16.54 -7.52
N ILE A 357 4.88 16.32 -8.61
CA ILE A 357 4.40 16.61 -9.96
C ILE A 357 3.78 15.39 -10.67
N ALA A 358 4.06 14.18 -10.17
CA ALA A 358 3.54 12.94 -10.72
C ALA A 358 3.57 11.78 -9.72
N VAL A 359 2.77 10.76 -10.01
CA VAL A 359 2.70 9.50 -9.25
C VAL A 359 2.95 8.32 -10.17
N ILE A 360 3.78 7.37 -9.73
CA ILE A 360 3.89 6.03 -10.29
C ILE A 360 2.99 5.12 -9.46
N GLY A 361 2.04 4.45 -10.08
CA GLY A 361 1.08 3.61 -9.38
C GLY A 361 -0.36 3.88 -9.81
N HIS A 362 -1.37 3.43 -9.07
CA HIS A 362 -1.25 2.39 -8.07
C HIS A 362 -0.97 1.04 -8.75
N SER A 363 -0.60 0.03 -7.98
CA SER A 363 -0.24 -1.27 -8.55
C SER A 363 -1.44 -2.11 -8.99
N SER A 364 -2.59 -1.96 -8.32
CA SER A 364 -3.82 -2.68 -8.63
C SER A 364 -4.84 -1.79 -9.31
N SER A 365 -5.69 -2.41 -10.14
CA SER A 365 -6.74 -1.69 -10.87
C SER A 365 -7.74 -1.04 -9.90
N ASP A 366 -8.09 -1.74 -8.83
CA ASP A 366 -8.98 -1.27 -7.77
C ASP A 366 -8.44 0.01 -7.11
N MET A 367 -7.16 0.01 -6.69
CA MET A 367 -6.55 1.20 -6.08
C MET A 367 -6.40 2.34 -7.09
N THR A 368 -6.06 2.02 -8.34
CA THR A 368 -5.84 3.04 -9.38
C THR A 368 -7.13 3.77 -9.71
N LEU A 369 -8.27 3.08 -9.77
CA LEU A 369 -9.56 3.71 -10.01
C LEU A 369 -9.95 4.62 -8.83
N GLN A 370 -9.81 4.12 -7.59
CA GLN A 370 -10.15 4.91 -6.40
C GLN A 370 -9.30 6.19 -6.28
N ALA A 371 -7.98 6.04 -6.36
CA ALA A 371 -7.05 7.17 -6.27
C ALA A 371 -7.11 8.08 -7.51
N GLY A 372 -7.36 7.51 -8.68
CA GLY A 372 -7.39 8.22 -9.95
C GLY A 372 -8.49 9.27 -10.04
N GLU A 373 -9.62 9.09 -9.32
CA GLU A 373 -10.62 10.15 -9.21
C GLU A 373 -10.06 11.43 -8.58
N ILE A 374 -9.28 11.27 -7.51
CA ILE A 374 -8.65 12.39 -6.79
C ILE A 374 -7.57 13.03 -7.67
N TYR A 375 -6.73 12.21 -8.31
CA TYR A 375 -5.67 12.69 -9.20
C TYR A 375 -6.21 13.47 -10.40
N ASN A 376 -7.29 12.99 -11.04
CA ASN A 376 -7.96 13.72 -12.13
C ASN A 376 -8.50 15.07 -11.67
N LYS A 377 -9.18 15.12 -10.51
CA LYS A 377 -9.72 16.38 -9.95
C LYS A 377 -8.63 17.38 -9.60
N ALA A 378 -7.50 16.90 -9.10
CA ALA A 378 -6.36 17.72 -8.67
C ALA A 378 -5.31 17.97 -9.78
N GLU A 379 -5.59 17.51 -11.00
CA GLU A 379 -4.70 17.66 -12.16
C GLU A 379 -3.28 17.10 -11.91
N LEU A 380 -3.16 16.03 -11.10
CA LEU A 380 -1.90 15.34 -10.81
C LEU A 380 -1.79 14.09 -11.70
N VAL A 381 -0.76 14.02 -12.55
CA VAL A 381 -0.55 12.85 -13.41
C VAL A 381 -0.22 11.62 -12.57
N VAL A 382 -0.90 10.53 -12.85
CA VAL A 382 -0.53 9.19 -12.39
C VAL A 382 -0.27 8.28 -13.59
N ILE A 383 0.84 7.54 -13.57
CA ILE A 383 1.16 6.51 -14.56
C ILE A 383 1.17 5.15 -13.84
N SER A 384 0.16 4.32 -14.08
CA SER A 384 0.15 2.98 -13.53
C SER A 384 1.07 2.05 -14.33
N PRO A 385 2.02 1.36 -13.65
CA PRO A 385 2.89 0.40 -14.31
C PRO A 385 2.24 -0.98 -14.50
N THR A 386 1.17 -1.29 -13.75
CA THR A 386 0.70 -2.68 -13.60
C THR A 386 -0.82 -2.85 -13.66
N SER A 387 -1.63 -1.79 -13.63
CA SER A 387 -3.09 -1.92 -13.68
C SER A 387 -3.62 -2.16 -15.10
N THR A 388 -4.24 -3.32 -15.32
CA THR A 388 -4.66 -3.80 -16.64
C THR A 388 -6.16 -3.71 -16.91
N SER A 389 -7.00 -3.36 -15.93
CA SER A 389 -8.46 -3.31 -16.11
C SER A 389 -8.90 -2.43 -17.27
N ILE A 390 -9.86 -2.89 -18.08
CA ILE A 390 -10.41 -2.10 -19.18
C ILE A 390 -11.13 -0.84 -18.69
N LEU A 391 -11.55 -0.78 -17.42
CA LEU A 391 -12.19 0.39 -16.82
C LEU A 391 -11.29 1.62 -16.72
N LEU A 392 -9.97 1.44 -16.81
CA LEU A 392 -9.02 2.55 -16.85
C LEU A 392 -8.99 3.27 -18.20
N LYS A 393 -9.54 2.65 -19.26
CA LYS A 393 -9.64 3.27 -20.58
C LYS A 393 -10.60 4.45 -20.52
N ASN A 394 -10.16 5.63 -20.96
CA ASN A 394 -10.91 6.89 -20.90
C ASN A 394 -11.28 7.32 -19.47
N PHE A 395 -10.57 6.85 -18.44
CA PHE A 395 -10.91 7.15 -17.05
C PHE A 395 -10.66 8.63 -16.68
N GLY A 396 -9.66 9.25 -17.30
CA GLY A 396 -9.44 10.69 -17.26
C GLY A 396 -8.05 11.08 -17.76
N LYS A 397 -7.88 12.37 -18.08
CA LYS A 397 -6.68 12.89 -18.78
C LYS A 397 -5.39 12.78 -17.97
N PHE A 398 -5.49 12.60 -16.65
CA PHE A 398 -4.35 12.51 -15.75
C PHE A 398 -4.06 11.07 -15.31
N VAL A 399 -4.85 10.09 -15.75
CA VAL A 399 -4.65 8.68 -15.44
C VAL A 399 -4.16 7.97 -16.68
N LEU A 400 -2.89 7.61 -16.68
CA LEU A 400 -2.21 6.94 -17.79
C LEU A 400 -1.73 5.56 -17.34
N ARG A 401 -1.48 4.64 -18.28
CA ARG A 401 -0.84 3.35 -17.97
C ARG A 401 0.10 2.86 -19.07
N VAL A 402 1.18 2.23 -18.64
CA VAL A 402 2.15 1.58 -19.54
C VAL A 402 1.93 0.06 -19.67
N ALA A 403 1.14 -0.53 -18.77
CA ALA A 403 0.70 -1.91 -18.89
C ALA A 403 -0.31 -2.08 -20.03
N PRO A 404 -0.29 -3.20 -20.75
CA PRO A 404 -1.38 -3.55 -21.66
C PRO A 404 -2.67 -3.77 -20.88
N ASN A 405 -3.79 -3.55 -21.54
CA ASN A 405 -5.09 -3.80 -20.93
C ASN A 405 -5.50 -5.28 -21.05
N ASP A 406 -6.46 -5.68 -20.23
CA ASP A 406 -6.92 -7.07 -20.15
C ASP A 406 -7.52 -7.59 -21.47
N HIS A 407 -8.02 -6.69 -22.32
CA HIS A 407 -8.51 -7.07 -23.64
C HIS A 407 -7.38 -7.64 -24.51
N LEU A 408 -6.21 -7.00 -24.51
CA LEU A 408 -5.04 -7.51 -25.23
C LEU A 408 -4.57 -8.84 -24.64
N ALA A 409 -4.54 -9.00 -23.31
CA ALA A 409 -4.16 -10.26 -22.68
C ALA A 409 -5.14 -11.40 -23.03
N ALA A 410 -6.45 -11.12 -22.98
CA ALA A 410 -7.50 -12.05 -23.36
C ALA A 410 -7.39 -12.48 -24.83
N GLN A 411 -7.16 -11.53 -25.74
CA GLN A 411 -6.94 -11.82 -27.16
C GLN A 411 -5.70 -12.69 -27.39
N THR A 412 -4.59 -12.40 -26.71
CA THR A 412 -3.37 -13.20 -26.80
C THR A 412 -3.61 -14.65 -26.34
N LEU A 413 -4.37 -14.87 -25.25
CA LEU A 413 -4.74 -16.21 -24.78
C LEU A 413 -5.72 -16.90 -25.73
N TRP A 414 -6.68 -16.18 -26.30
CA TRP A 414 -7.64 -16.73 -27.26
C TRP A 414 -6.94 -17.22 -28.54
N ASN A 415 -6.08 -16.39 -29.13
CA ASN A 415 -5.31 -16.75 -30.31
C ASN A 415 -4.41 -17.97 -30.05
N TYR A 416 -3.94 -18.15 -28.81
CA TYR A 416 -3.24 -19.38 -28.42
C TYR A 416 -4.15 -20.60 -28.47
N LEU A 417 -5.36 -20.51 -27.91
CA LEU A 417 -6.34 -21.61 -27.96
C LEU A 417 -6.71 -22.01 -29.38
N GLU A 418 -6.94 -21.04 -30.26
CA GLU A 418 -7.22 -21.32 -31.68
C GLU A 418 -6.07 -22.10 -32.33
N ARG A 419 -4.82 -21.68 -32.10
CA ARG A 419 -3.64 -22.36 -32.65
C ARG A 419 -3.41 -23.76 -32.08
N GLN A 420 -3.81 -24.01 -30.84
CA GLN A 420 -3.78 -25.35 -30.25
C GLN A 420 -4.97 -26.22 -30.68
N ASN A 421 -5.89 -25.70 -31.49
CA ASN A 421 -7.16 -26.34 -31.84
C ASN A 421 -8.00 -26.66 -30.59
N TRP A 422 -8.01 -25.73 -29.63
CA TRP A 422 -8.70 -25.82 -28.34
C TRP A 422 -9.89 -24.86 -28.21
N ALA A 423 -10.29 -24.19 -29.29
CA ALA A 423 -11.38 -23.21 -29.27
C ALA A 423 -12.74 -23.80 -28.83
N ASP A 424 -13.01 -25.07 -29.16
CA ASP A 424 -14.25 -25.78 -28.82
C ASP A 424 -14.21 -26.45 -27.44
N LYS A 425 -13.11 -26.30 -26.68
CA LYS A 425 -12.94 -26.92 -25.37
C LYS A 425 -13.75 -26.19 -24.32
N LYS A 426 -14.39 -26.95 -23.44
CA LYS A 426 -15.14 -26.38 -22.31
C LYS A 426 -14.20 -25.78 -21.28
N ILE A 427 -14.46 -24.54 -20.87
CA ILE A 427 -13.57 -23.78 -19.99
C ILE A 427 -14.28 -23.47 -18.67
N ALA A 428 -13.63 -23.76 -17.55
CA ALA A 428 -13.97 -23.25 -16.23
C ALA A 428 -13.08 -22.06 -15.86
N VAL A 429 -13.51 -21.22 -14.92
CA VAL A 429 -12.71 -20.08 -14.44
C VAL A 429 -12.63 -20.06 -12.91
N ALA A 430 -11.44 -19.78 -12.39
CA ALA A 430 -11.18 -19.45 -10.99
C ALA A 430 -10.88 -17.95 -10.87
N TYR A 431 -11.78 -17.20 -10.21
CA TYR A 431 -11.74 -15.74 -10.19
C TYR A 431 -12.24 -15.18 -8.85
N ILE A 432 -12.11 -13.87 -8.68
CA ILE A 432 -12.48 -13.14 -7.46
C ILE A 432 -13.68 -12.25 -7.76
N PRO A 433 -14.89 -12.60 -7.28
CA PRO A 433 -16.04 -11.70 -7.31
C PRO A 433 -15.72 -10.39 -6.56
N GLY A 434 -16.13 -9.25 -7.11
CA GLY A 434 -15.91 -7.92 -6.54
C GLY A 434 -14.56 -7.27 -6.88
N ASN A 435 -13.52 -8.04 -7.23
CA ASN A 435 -12.21 -7.48 -7.58
C ASN A 435 -12.18 -7.00 -9.04
N ILE A 436 -11.76 -5.76 -9.27
CA ILE A 436 -11.88 -5.10 -10.57
C ILE A 436 -10.97 -5.73 -11.62
N TYR A 437 -9.72 -6.04 -11.28
CA TYR A 437 -8.81 -6.72 -12.21
C TYR A 437 -9.34 -8.12 -12.58
N SER A 438 -9.67 -8.93 -11.57
CA SER A 438 -10.09 -10.32 -11.79
C SER A 438 -11.37 -10.40 -12.64
N GLN A 439 -12.32 -9.50 -12.38
CA GLN A 439 -13.52 -9.39 -13.20
C GLN A 439 -13.26 -8.89 -14.61
N SER A 440 -12.37 -7.89 -14.78
CA SER A 440 -12.06 -7.32 -16.09
C SER A 440 -11.48 -8.38 -17.01
N LEU A 441 -10.40 -9.06 -16.60
CA LEU A 441 -9.79 -10.11 -17.40
C LEU A 441 -10.75 -11.29 -17.66
N THR A 442 -11.50 -11.72 -16.64
CA THR A 442 -12.52 -12.77 -16.82
C THR A 442 -13.59 -12.38 -17.84
N LYS A 443 -14.07 -11.13 -17.80
CA LYS A 443 -15.10 -10.63 -18.74
C LYS A 443 -14.55 -10.47 -20.15
N GLU A 444 -13.35 -9.92 -20.31
CA GLU A 444 -12.73 -9.77 -21.63
C GLU A 444 -12.46 -11.13 -22.27
N PHE A 445 -12.01 -12.12 -21.51
CA PHE A 445 -11.84 -13.48 -22.03
C PHE A 445 -13.19 -14.13 -22.37
N ASN A 446 -14.20 -13.98 -21.52
CA ASN A 446 -15.55 -14.52 -21.78
C ASN A 446 -16.21 -13.93 -23.04
N LYS A 447 -15.82 -12.73 -23.50
CA LYS A 447 -16.34 -12.15 -24.75
C LYS A 447 -15.83 -12.87 -26.00
N LEU A 448 -14.69 -13.56 -25.90
CA LEU A 448 -14.05 -14.27 -27.00
C LEU A 448 -14.49 -15.73 -27.08
N LEU A 449 -15.03 -16.28 -26.00
CA LEU A 449 -15.46 -17.67 -25.97
C LEU A 449 -16.76 -17.88 -26.77
N PRO A 450 -16.86 -18.97 -27.56
CA PRO A 450 -18.09 -19.32 -28.28
C PRO A 450 -19.22 -19.68 -27.30
N GLU A 451 -18.87 -20.35 -26.19
CA GLU A 451 -19.76 -20.64 -25.08
C GLU A 451 -19.25 -19.98 -23.79
N LYS A 452 -20.17 -19.57 -22.90
CA LYS A 452 -19.78 -19.05 -21.57
C LYS A 452 -19.10 -20.14 -20.74
N PHE A 453 -18.32 -19.73 -19.74
CA PHE A 453 -17.69 -20.68 -18.81
C PHE A 453 -18.69 -21.70 -18.23
N VAL A 454 -18.33 -22.97 -18.27
CA VAL A 454 -19.17 -24.07 -17.76
C VAL A 454 -19.21 -24.14 -16.24
N TYR A 455 -18.20 -23.55 -15.58
CA TYR A 455 -18.12 -23.42 -14.13
C TYR A 455 -17.32 -22.17 -13.73
N LYS A 456 -17.71 -21.56 -12.61
CA LYS A 456 -17.05 -20.38 -12.03
C LYS A 456 -16.75 -20.62 -10.56
N CYS A 457 -15.48 -20.74 -10.23
CA CYS A 457 -14.98 -20.99 -8.90
C CYS A 457 -14.54 -19.68 -8.22
N ASN A 458 -15.09 -19.39 -7.04
CA ASN A 458 -14.72 -18.23 -6.24
C ASN A 458 -13.49 -18.53 -5.38
N ILE A 459 -12.30 -18.10 -5.84
CA ILE A 459 -11.03 -18.33 -5.14
C ILE A 459 -10.81 -17.41 -3.93
N SER A 460 -11.72 -16.48 -3.67
CA SER A 460 -11.66 -15.59 -2.51
C SER A 460 -12.49 -16.06 -1.32
N SER A 461 -13.29 -17.13 -1.49
CA SER A 461 -14.15 -17.66 -0.43
C SER A 461 -13.37 -18.07 0.82
N GLY A 462 -13.94 -17.86 2.01
CA GLY A 462 -13.31 -18.24 3.28
C GLY A 462 -13.21 -19.76 3.46
N ASN A 463 -14.12 -20.53 2.85
CA ASN A 463 -14.14 -22.00 2.85
C ASN A 463 -13.59 -22.60 1.55
N PHE A 464 -12.72 -21.87 0.83
CA PHE A 464 -12.20 -22.32 -0.45
C PHE A 464 -11.44 -23.65 -0.34
N SER A 465 -11.75 -24.58 -1.25
CA SER A 465 -11.04 -25.86 -1.43
C SER A 465 -10.56 -25.98 -2.88
N ALA A 466 -9.26 -26.15 -3.07
CA ALA A 466 -8.67 -26.29 -4.40
C ALA A 466 -9.07 -27.60 -5.08
N SER A 467 -9.17 -28.71 -4.33
CA SER A 467 -9.59 -30.00 -4.87
C SER A 467 -11.02 -29.95 -5.40
N ASP A 468 -11.93 -29.38 -4.61
CA ASP A 468 -13.36 -29.35 -4.94
C ASP A 468 -13.60 -28.41 -6.13
N CYS A 469 -12.85 -27.31 -6.19
CA CYS A 469 -12.85 -26.38 -7.31
C CYS A 469 -12.45 -27.07 -8.63
N VAL A 470 -11.42 -27.92 -8.62
CA VAL A 470 -11.00 -28.70 -9.78
C VAL A 470 -12.01 -29.79 -10.10
N GLU A 471 -12.45 -30.56 -9.11
CA GLU A 471 -13.37 -31.69 -9.30
C GLU A 471 -14.70 -31.23 -9.87
N GLU A 472 -15.28 -30.15 -9.35
CA GLU A 472 -16.53 -29.59 -9.89
C GLU A 472 -16.32 -29.06 -11.32
N ALA A 473 -15.18 -28.45 -11.63
CA ALA A 473 -14.86 -28.04 -13.00
C ALA A 473 -14.86 -29.26 -13.96
N GLN A 474 -14.23 -30.36 -13.56
CA GLN A 474 -14.19 -31.60 -14.34
C GLN A 474 -15.56 -32.27 -14.45
N ASN A 475 -16.36 -32.29 -13.38
CA ASN A 475 -17.73 -32.80 -13.39
C ASN A 475 -18.65 -32.03 -14.33
N ARG A 476 -18.40 -30.72 -14.53
CA ARG A 476 -19.06 -29.88 -15.53
C ARG A 476 -18.48 -30.04 -16.94
N GLY A 477 -17.51 -30.94 -17.11
CA GLY A 477 -16.87 -31.27 -18.38
C GLY A 477 -15.81 -30.27 -18.83
N ALA A 478 -15.29 -29.42 -17.93
CA ALA A 478 -14.20 -28.51 -18.30
C ALA A 478 -12.93 -29.31 -18.63
N GLU A 479 -12.26 -28.90 -19.70
CA GLU A 479 -10.95 -29.41 -20.12
C GLU A 479 -9.85 -28.37 -19.86
N ILE A 480 -10.24 -27.10 -19.73
CA ILE A 480 -9.36 -25.97 -19.47
C ILE A 480 -9.85 -25.21 -18.25
N MET A 481 -8.94 -24.77 -17.40
CA MET A 481 -9.23 -23.85 -16.30
C MET A 481 -8.46 -22.54 -16.47
N PHE A 482 -9.20 -21.43 -16.51
CA PHE A 482 -8.67 -20.08 -16.56
C PHE A 482 -8.52 -19.52 -15.13
N LEU A 483 -7.32 -19.05 -14.80
CA LEU A 483 -6.92 -18.70 -13.44
C LEU A 483 -6.66 -17.19 -13.33
N VAL A 484 -7.35 -16.50 -12.41
CA VAL A 484 -7.28 -15.04 -12.28
C VAL A 484 -7.19 -14.58 -10.80
N PRO A 485 -6.09 -14.87 -10.08
CA PRO A 485 -5.85 -14.37 -8.73
C PRO A 485 -5.44 -12.89 -8.74
N ALA A 486 -5.62 -12.15 -7.65
CA ALA A 486 -5.30 -10.72 -7.58
C ALA A 486 -4.46 -10.31 -6.36
N THR A 487 -4.35 -11.20 -5.37
CA THR A 487 -3.63 -11.02 -4.10
C THR A 487 -2.80 -12.25 -3.78
N ASP A 488 -1.84 -12.10 -2.88
CA ASP A 488 -0.99 -13.18 -2.40
C ASP A 488 -1.79 -14.35 -1.81
N ARG A 489 -2.88 -14.07 -1.09
CA ARG A 489 -3.81 -15.10 -0.57
C ARG A 489 -4.45 -15.89 -1.72
N THR A 490 -4.99 -15.19 -2.71
CA THR A 490 -5.66 -15.86 -3.84
C THR A 490 -4.67 -16.56 -4.77
N LEU A 491 -3.41 -16.12 -4.81
CA LEU A 491 -2.33 -16.84 -5.50
C LEU A 491 -2.02 -18.17 -4.81
N SER A 492 -2.00 -18.24 -3.47
CA SER A 492 -1.88 -19.51 -2.75
C SER A 492 -3.01 -20.49 -3.08
N ASN A 493 -4.25 -19.99 -3.19
CA ASN A 493 -5.40 -20.79 -3.61
C ASN A 493 -5.24 -21.31 -5.05
N VAL A 494 -4.75 -20.48 -5.97
CA VAL A 494 -4.45 -20.87 -7.35
C VAL A 494 -3.28 -21.87 -7.44
N ILE A 495 -2.24 -21.74 -6.61
CA ILE A 495 -1.18 -22.75 -6.48
C ILE A 495 -1.77 -24.10 -6.06
N GLY A 496 -2.73 -24.09 -5.14
CA GLY A 496 -3.52 -25.28 -4.79
C GLY A 496 -4.24 -25.88 -6.00
N ILE A 497 -4.90 -25.06 -6.84
CA ILE A 497 -5.57 -25.51 -8.06
C ILE A 497 -4.56 -26.12 -9.04
N ILE A 498 -3.42 -25.47 -9.26
CA ILE A 498 -2.36 -25.96 -10.16
C ILE A 498 -1.89 -27.35 -9.70
N ASN A 499 -1.65 -27.52 -8.41
CA ASN A 499 -1.22 -28.81 -7.84
C ASN A 499 -2.28 -29.91 -7.94
N ASN A 500 -3.55 -29.53 -8.06
CA ASN A 500 -4.68 -30.45 -8.19
C ASN A 500 -5.21 -30.60 -9.62
N ALA A 501 -4.59 -30.00 -10.64
CA ALA A 501 -5.19 -29.83 -11.97
C ALA A 501 -5.68 -31.14 -12.66
N LYS A 502 -5.15 -32.32 -12.28
CA LYS A 502 -5.68 -33.66 -12.65
C LYS A 502 -6.07 -33.81 -14.14
N GLY A 503 -5.26 -33.30 -15.06
CA GLY A 503 -5.48 -33.42 -16.51
C GLY A 503 -6.09 -32.18 -17.17
N LEU A 504 -6.56 -31.20 -16.40
CA LEU A 504 -6.93 -29.88 -16.93
C LEU A 504 -5.72 -29.19 -17.53
N LYS A 505 -5.92 -28.50 -18.66
CA LYS A 505 -4.98 -27.49 -19.14
C LYS A 505 -5.23 -26.17 -18.42
N LEU A 506 -4.18 -25.42 -18.15
CA LEU A 506 -4.29 -24.18 -17.37
C LEU A 506 -3.91 -22.96 -18.20
N LEU A 507 -4.74 -21.94 -18.12
CA LEU A 507 -4.48 -20.61 -18.65
C LEU A 507 -4.51 -19.59 -17.52
N GLY A 508 -3.83 -18.46 -17.67
CA GLY A 508 -3.94 -17.40 -16.69
C GLY A 508 -3.41 -16.04 -17.13
N GLY A 509 -3.75 -15.04 -16.31
CA GLY A 509 -3.25 -13.68 -16.45
C GLY A 509 -1.87 -13.45 -15.85
N ASP A 510 -1.44 -12.20 -15.90
CA ASP A 510 -0.11 -11.74 -15.49
C ASP A 510 0.18 -11.85 -13.99
N SER A 511 -0.86 -11.87 -13.16
CA SER A 511 -0.74 -12.03 -11.71
C SER A 511 -0.17 -13.38 -11.26
N ILE A 512 -0.24 -14.41 -12.11
CA ILE A 512 0.33 -15.74 -11.84
C ILE A 512 1.83 -15.78 -12.14
N TYR A 513 2.37 -14.79 -12.85
CA TYR A 513 3.81 -14.67 -13.08
C TYR A 513 4.52 -14.31 -11.76
N ASN A 514 4.82 -15.34 -10.98
CA ASN A 514 5.34 -15.23 -9.62
C ASN A 514 6.29 -16.41 -9.33
N PRO A 515 7.47 -16.18 -8.71
CA PRO A 515 8.41 -17.25 -8.36
C PRO A 515 7.83 -18.37 -7.50
N ARG A 516 6.81 -18.08 -6.65
CA ARG A 516 6.13 -19.10 -5.83
C ARG A 516 5.44 -20.15 -6.69
N VAL A 517 4.90 -19.79 -7.85
CA VAL A 517 4.28 -20.76 -8.78
C VAL A 517 5.32 -21.76 -9.28
N LEU A 518 6.53 -21.29 -9.62
CA LEU A 518 7.62 -22.15 -10.07
C LEU A 518 8.11 -23.06 -8.93
N LYS A 519 8.23 -22.50 -7.73
CA LYS A 519 8.75 -23.21 -6.54
C LYS A 519 7.76 -24.24 -6.00
N ASP A 520 6.50 -23.85 -5.82
CA ASP A 520 5.52 -24.60 -5.04
C ASP A 520 4.57 -25.44 -5.93
N ALA A 521 4.54 -25.17 -7.24
CA ALA A 521 3.70 -25.90 -8.18
C ALA A 521 4.35 -26.18 -9.55
N GLY A 522 5.67 -25.95 -9.72
CA GLY A 522 6.33 -25.98 -11.02
C GLY A 522 6.12 -27.28 -11.82
N GLN A 523 6.17 -28.43 -11.14
CA GLN A 523 5.94 -29.74 -11.78
C GLN A 523 4.52 -29.89 -12.32
N GLN A 524 3.50 -29.52 -11.53
CA GLN A 524 2.12 -29.65 -11.97
C GLN A 524 1.75 -28.55 -12.96
N ALA A 525 2.34 -27.35 -12.83
CA ALA A 525 2.22 -26.27 -13.80
C ALA A 525 2.73 -26.69 -15.18
N ASP A 526 3.91 -27.33 -15.25
CA ASP A 526 4.45 -27.86 -16.52
C ASP A 526 3.56 -28.97 -17.09
N ARG A 527 3.16 -29.96 -16.28
CA ARG A 527 2.27 -31.06 -16.71
C ARG A 527 0.92 -30.56 -17.25
N ALA A 528 0.39 -29.50 -16.64
CA ALA A 528 -0.86 -28.88 -17.03
C ALA A 528 -0.71 -27.85 -18.18
N ASN A 529 0.50 -27.68 -18.73
CA ASN A 529 0.84 -26.66 -19.73
C ASN A 529 0.37 -25.25 -19.30
N LEU A 530 0.61 -24.87 -18.04
CA LEU A 530 0.22 -23.56 -17.53
C LEU A 530 0.76 -22.46 -18.43
N THR A 531 -0.15 -21.81 -19.15
CA THR A 531 0.15 -20.80 -20.16
C THR A 531 -0.37 -19.45 -19.69
N LEU A 532 0.53 -18.46 -19.59
CA LEU A 532 0.22 -17.14 -19.09
C LEU A 532 0.41 -16.09 -20.18
N ALA A 533 -0.52 -15.15 -20.29
CA ALA A 533 -0.29 -13.91 -21.04
C ALA A 533 0.25 -12.84 -20.08
N ILE A 534 1.45 -12.33 -20.37
CA ILE A 534 2.15 -11.37 -19.50
C ILE A 534 2.63 -10.15 -20.29
N PRO A 535 2.76 -8.97 -19.66
CA PRO A 535 3.14 -7.74 -20.37
C PRO A 535 4.54 -7.73 -20.97
N TRP A 536 5.46 -8.54 -20.44
CA TRP A 536 6.86 -8.60 -20.85
C TRP A 536 7.56 -9.82 -20.21
N HIS A 537 8.56 -10.39 -20.86
CA HIS A 537 9.44 -11.40 -20.26
C HIS A 537 10.90 -11.00 -20.46
N ARG A 538 11.74 -11.33 -19.48
CA ARG A 538 13.18 -11.05 -19.56
C ARG A 538 13.82 -11.82 -20.70
N HIS A 539 14.67 -11.17 -21.48
CA HIS A 539 15.40 -11.83 -22.56
C HIS A 539 16.89 -11.92 -22.23
N PRO A 540 17.55 -13.09 -22.33
CA PRO A 540 18.95 -13.25 -21.95
C PRO A 540 19.91 -12.30 -22.67
N ASN A 541 19.57 -11.90 -23.91
CA ASN A 541 20.39 -11.00 -24.73
C ASN A 541 19.98 -9.52 -24.59
N SER A 542 18.98 -9.19 -23.78
CA SER A 542 18.59 -7.80 -23.55
C SER A 542 19.58 -7.13 -22.60
N GLN A 543 20.16 -6.00 -23.02
CA GLN A 543 21.05 -5.19 -22.18
C GLN A 543 20.38 -4.82 -20.85
N PHE A 544 19.11 -4.38 -20.88
CA PHE A 544 18.38 -4.07 -19.65
C PHE A 544 18.27 -5.28 -18.71
N SER A 545 17.90 -6.46 -19.21
CA SER A 545 17.78 -7.67 -18.39
C SER A 545 19.11 -8.03 -17.74
N GLN A 546 20.21 -8.05 -18.49
CA GLN A 546 21.54 -8.36 -17.95
C GLN A 546 21.98 -7.33 -16.91
N THR A 547 21.85 -6.04 -17.21
CA THR A 547 22.24 -4.95 -16.32
C THR A 547 21.41 -4.95 -15.05
N ALA A 548 20.08 -5.07 -15.16
CA ALA A 548 19.18 -5.07 -14.01
C ALA A 548 19.38 -6.31 -13.14
N GLN A 549 19.51 -7.51 -13.72
CA GLN A 549 19.78 -8.73 -12.95
C GLN A 549 21.10 -8.65 -12.19
N LYS A 550 22.15 -8.15 -12.84
CA LYS A 550 23.46 -7.93 -12.19
C LYS A 550 23.38 -6.85 -11.10
N PHE A 551 22.66 -5.76 -11.36
CA PHE A 551 22.51 -4.67 -10.42
C PHE A 551 21.75 -5.11 -9.17
N TRP A 552 20.58 -5.72 -9.33
CA TRP A 552 19.74 -6.17 -8.21
C TRP A 552 20.22 -7.47 -7.57
N ASN A 553 21.13 -8.22 -8.21
CA ASN A 553 21.49 -9.58 -7.83
C ASN A 553 20.25 -10.48 -7.63
N ALA A 554 19.29 -10.32 -8.52
CA ALA A 554 17.99 -10.98 -8.47
C ALA A 554 17.43 -11.11 -9.88
N GLU A 555 16.50 -12.04 -10.08
CA GLU A 555 15.71 -12.05 -11.30
C GLU A 555 14.74 -10.87 -11.30
N ILE A 556 14.62 -10.21 -12.45
CA ILE A 556 13.63 -9.16 -12.67
C ILE A 556 12.45 -9.69 -13.47
N ASN A 557 11.31 -9.03 -13.35
CA ASN A 557 10.10 -9.39 -14.07
C ASN A 557 9.47 -8.18 -14.76
N TRP A 558 8.28 -8.40 -15.32
CA TRP A 558 7.52 -7.38 -16.03
C TRP A 558 7.13 -6.19 -15.14
N ARG A 559 6.89 -6.38 -13.83
CA ARG A 559 6.57 -5.29 -12.91
C ARG A 559 7.76 -4.37 -12.72
N THR A 560 8.97 -4.92 -12.60
CA THR A 560 10.22 -4.14 -12.60
C THR A 560 10.43 -3.39 -13.92
N ALA A 561 10.25 -4.06 -15.06
CA ALA A 561 10.45 -3.44 -16.37
C ALA A 561 9.43 -2.32 -16.65
N LYS A 562 8.15 -2.51 -16.31
CA LYS A 562 7.09 -1.52 -16.54
C LYS A 562 7.15 -0.34 -15.58
N SER A 563 7.53 -0.55 -14.32
CA SER A 563 7.74 0.55 -13.36
C SER A 563 8.98 1.38 -13.69
N TYR A 564 10.05 0.74 -14.18
CA TYR A 564 11.19 1.42 -14.77
C TYR A 564 10.74 2.32 -15.95
N ASP A 565 10.03 1.74 -16.91
CA ASP A 565 9.52 2.46 -18.08
C ASP A 565 8.56 3.60 -17.72
N ALA A 566 7.66 3.41 -16.75
CA ALA A 566 6.77 4.46 -16.25
C ALA A 566 7.57 5.62 -15.64
N THR A 567 8.62 5.32 -14.87
CA THR A 567 9.49 6.35 -14.27
C THR A 567 10.31 7.07 -15.34
N LYS A 568 10.87 6.34 -16.32
CA LYS A 568 11.58 6.93 -17.46
C LYS A 568 10.67 7.78 -18.33
N THR A 569 9.39 7.45 -18.43
CA THR A 569 8.39 8.25 -19.14
C THR A 569 8.22 9.61 -18.48
N ILE A 570 8.10 9.66 -17.15
CA ILE A 570 8.07 10.94 -16.41
C ILE A 570 9.38 11.70 -16.60
N ILE A 571 10.52 11.04 -16.45
CA ILE A 571 11.85 11.66 -16.63
C ILE A 571 11.99 12.29 -18.02
N LYS A 572 11.56 11.58 -19.08
CA LYS A 572 11.60 12.09 -20.45
C LYS A 572 10.67 13.30 -20.63
N ALA A 573 9.48 13.27 -20.05
CA ALA A 573 8.59 14.42 -20.12
C ALA A 573 9.14 15.61 -19.34
N VAL A 574 9.80 15.38 -18.20
CA VAL A 574 10.47 16.40 -17.39
C VAL A 574 11.60 17.10 -18.15
N ASP A 575 12.36 16.38 -18.96
CA ASP A 575 13.35 16.95 -19.89
C ASP A 575 12.72 17.97 -20.84
N GLU A 576 11.55 17.63 -21.38
CA GLU A 576 10.82 18.45 -22.36
C GLU A 576 10.06 19.64 -21.74
N MET A 577 9.99 19.74 -20.40
CA MET A 577 9.32 20.85 -19.71
C MET A 577 10.07 22.18 -19.80
N MET A 578 11.35 22.17 -20.17
CA MET A 578 12.18 23.38 -20.33
C MET A 578 12.10 24.35 -19.14
N GLY A 579 12.04 23.82 -17.91
CA GLY A 579 12.01 24.60 -16.67
C GLY A 579 10.63 24.93 -16.10
N ASN A 580 9.53 24.67 -16.83
CA ASN A 580 8.17 24.79 -16.28
C ASN A 580 7.71 23.45 -15.71
N TYR A 581 8.05 23.16 -14.45
CA TYR A 581 7.76 21.88 -13.78
C TYR A 581 6.34 21.76 -13.20
N SER A 582 5.33 22.37 -13.82
CA SER A 582 3.94 22.27 -13.35
C SER A 582 3.26 20.96 -13.76
N ARG A 583 2.34 20.45 -12.92
CA ARG A 583 1.55 19.24 -13.22
C ARG A 583 0.80 19.32 -14.57
N LYS A 584 0.27 20.50 -14.90
CA LYS A 584 -0.39 20.77 -16.20
C LYS A 584 0.56 20.65 -17.37
N GLN A 585 1.77 21.19 -17.25
CA GLN A 585 2.76 21.10 -18.31
C GLN A 585 3.16 19.63 -18.53
N LEU A 586 3.30 18.86 -17.46
CA LEU A 586 3.63 17.44 -17.55
C LEU A 586 2.55 16.68 -18.32
N GLN A 587 1.27 16.87 -17.96
CA GLN A 587 0.15 16.25 -18.65
C GLN A 587 0.11 16.63 -20.14
N ARG A 588 0.33 17.92 -20.47
CA ARG A 588 0.35 18.38 -21.86
C ARG A 588 1.42 17.68 -22.68
N ILE A 589 2.63 17.56 -22.16
CA ILE A 589 3.73 16.84 -22.82
C ILE A 589 3.36 15.37 -23.03
N LEU A 590 2.92 14.69 -21.97
CA LEU A 590 2.59 13.25 -22.05
C LEU A 590 1.43 12.94 -23.00
N SER A 591 0.47 13.87 -23.15
CA SER A 591 -0.66 13.76 -24.08
C SER A 591 -0.33 14.21 -25.51
N ASN A 592 0.85 14.78 -25.76
CA ASN A 592 1.24 15.21 -27.09
C ASN A 592 1.44 13.98 -28.00
N PRO A 593 0.78 13.90 -29.18
CA PRO A 593 0.97 12.78 -30.10
C PRO A 593 2.42 12.55 -30.56
N ASN A 594 3.26 13.58 -30.49
CA ASN A 594 4.68 13.52 -30.84
C ASN A 594 5.56 13.05 -29.66
N PHE A 595 5.04 13.04 -28.45
CA PHE A 595 5.76 12.49 -27.31
C PHE A 595 5.96 10.99 -27.51
N SER A 596 7.20 10.54 -27.38
CA SER A 596 7.49 9.12 -27.31
C SER A 596 8.78 8.84 -26.58
N LEU A 597 8.82 7.68 -25.93
CA LEU A 597 10.00 7.11 -25.29
C LEU A 597 10.26 5.72 -25.86
N GLU A 598 11.49 5.45 -26.29
CA GLU A 598 11.94 4.07 -26.55
C GLU A 598 12.30 3.41 -25.21
N GLY A 599 11.33 2.71 -24.61
CA GLY A 599 11.47 2.04 -23.33
C GLY A 599 12.04 0.62 -23.46
N VAL A 600 12.29 -0.03 -22.32
CA VAL A 600 12.82 -1.41 -22.27
C VAL A 600 11.75 -2.45 -22.59
N THR A 601 10.48 -2.08 -22.47
CA THR A 601 9.33 -2.89 -22.89
C THR A 601 8.74 -2.42 -24.22
N GLY A 602 9.53 -1.74 -25.06
CA GLY A 602 9.13 -1.21 -26.36
C GLY A 602 8.75 0.27 -26.32
N LYS A 603 8.16 0.77 -27.41
CA LYS A 603 7.87 2.19 -27.58
C LYS A 603 6.68 2.62 -26.73
N ILE A 604 6.84 3.69 -25.98
CA ILE A 604 5.82 4.24 -25.08
C ILE A 604 5.35 5.58 -25.62
N ARG A 605 4.04 5.64 -25.89
CA ARG A 605 3.25 6.85 -26.17
C ARG A 605 1.81 6.55 -25.78
N PHE A 606 1.06 7.57 -25.40
CA PHE A 606 -0.31 7.39 -24.92
C PHE A 606 -1.33 7.76 -25.99
N SER A 607 -2.43 7.02 -26.01
CA SER A 607 -3.64 7.43 -26.73
C SER A 607 -4.43 8.45 -25.91
N GLU A 608 -5.42 9.09 -26.53
CA GLU A 608 -6.36 9.97 -25.82
C GLU A 608 -7.09 9.29 -24.66
N SER A 609 -7.17 7.95 -24.68
CA SER A 609 -7.80 7.16 -23.62
C SER A 609 -6.95 6.98 -22.36
N GLY A 610 -5.68 7.41 -22.39
CA GLY A 610 -4.71 7.17 -21.32
C GLY A 610 -3.97 5.83 -21.42
N ASP A 611 -4.42 4.92 -22.29
CA ASP A 611 -3.72 3.67 -22.59
C ASP A 611 -2.46 3.93 -23.43
N ARG A 612 -1.37 3.23 -23.11
CA ARG A 612 -0.23 3.07 -24.03
C ARG A 612 -0.72 2.52 -25.36
N GLN A 613 -0.23 3.10 -26.46
CA GLN A 613 -0.43 2.55 -27.79
C GLN A 613 0.53 1.38 -28.00
N PHE A 614 -0.02 0.20 -28.23
CA PHE A 614 0.73 -1.01 -28.55
C PHE A 614 0.80 -1.22 -30.06
N ILE A 615 1.97 -1.60 -30.54
CA ILE A 615 2.18 -2.19 -31.87
C ILE A 615 2.41 -3.69 -31.72
N GLU A 616 2.33 -4.45 -32.82
CA GLU A 616 2.35 -5.92 -32.80
C GLU A 616 3.47 -6.50 -31.92
N LYS A 617 4.69 -5.95 -32.03
CA LYS A 617 5.88 -6.40 -31.29
C LYS A 617 5.87 -6.09 -29.78
N ASP A 618 4.96 -5.24 -29.31
CA ASP A 618 4.85 -4.79 -27.92
C ASP A 618 3.67 -5.47 -27.19
N LYS A 619 2.92 -6.36 -27.88
CA LYS A 619 1.76 -7.08 -27.33
C LYS A 619 2.16 -8.00 -26.16
N PRO A 620 1.21 -8.42 -25.31
CA PRO A 620 1.45 -9.41 -24.28
C PRO A 620 2.13 -10.66 -24.86
N VAL A 621 3.15 -11.14 -24.15
CA VAL A 621 3.89 -12.36 -24.49
C VAL A 621 3.28 -13.55 -23.78
N LEU A 622 3.33 -14.72 -24.42
CA LEU A 622 2.90 -15.96 -23.82
C LEU A 622 4.11 -16.64 -23.18
N VAL A 623 3.94 -17.11 -21.95
CA VAL A 623 4.96 -17.93 -21.27
C VAL A 623 4.36 -19.23 -20.76
N GLN A 624 5.18 -20.26 -20.70
CA GLN A 624 4.87 -21.52 -20.05
C GLN A 624 5.89 -21.87 -18.97
N VAL A 625 5.45 -22.61 -17.96
CA VAL A 625 6.34 -23.19 -16.97
C VAL A 625 7.04 -24.41 -17.59
N LYS A 626 8.37 -24.41 -17.58
CA LYS A 626 9.20 -25.51 -18.11
C LYS A 626 10.39 -25.81 -17.18
N PRO A 627 10.88 -27.05 -17.13
CA PRO A 627 12.08 -27.38 -16.38
C PRO A 627 13.32 -26.84 -17.10
N ASN A 628 14.15 -26.11 -16.38
CA ASN A 628 15.46 -25.69 -16.85
C ASN A 628 16.44 -26.85 -16.72
N VAL A 629 16.89 -27.40 -17.85
CA VAL A 629 17.75 -28.60 -17.91
C VAL A 629 19.07 -28.42 -17.15
N LYS A 630 19.59 -27.19 -17.06
CA LYS A 630 20.88 -26.91 -16.40
C LYS A 630 20.78 -26.82 -14.89
N SER A 631 19.72 -26.17 -14.39
CA SER A 631 19.55 -25.92 -12.95
C SER A 631 18.66 -26.93 -12.25
N GLY A 632 17.88 -27.72 -12.99
CA GLY A 632 16.85 -28.62 -12.45
C GLY A 632 15.64 -27.89 -11.85
N LYS A 633 15.59 -26.55 -11.91
CA LYS A 633 14.49 -25.72 -11.42
C LYS A 633 13.50 -25.42 -12.53
N TYR A 634 12.26 -25.08 -12.17
CA TYR A 634 11.28 -24.59 -13.14
C TYR A 634 11.48 -23.09 -13.42
N GLU A 635 11.24 -22.69 -14.67
CA GLU A 635 11.26 -21.29 -15.10
C GLU A 635 10.09 -20.99 -16.05
N PHE A 636 9.76 -19.71 -16.20
CA PHE A 636 8.87 -19.26 -17.25
C PHE A 636 9.67 -19.13 -18.55
N VAL A 637 9.19 -19.74 -19.63
CA VAL A 637 9.81 -19.70 -20.96
C VAL A 637 8.83 -19.12 -21.95
N ILE A 638 9.29 -18.20 -22.81
CA ILE A 638 8.47 -17.61 -23.88
C ILE A 638 8.01 -18.72 -24.84
N LEU A 639 6.73 -18.71 -25.17
CA LEU A 639 6.18 -19.46 -26.30
C LEU A 639 6.35 -18.64 -27.57
N GLU A 640 7.01 -19.21 -28.57
CA GLU A 640 7.08 -18.59 -29.90
C GLU A 640 5.66 -18.36 -30.44
N GLN A 641 5.36 -17.11 -30.78
CA GLN A 641 4.05 -16.67 -31.25
C GLN A 641 3.93 -16.79 -32.77
#